data_AF-A0A524DGI7-F1
#
_entry.id   AF-A0A524DGI7-F1
#
_cell.length_a   1.000
_cell.length_b   1.000
_cell.length_c   1.000
_cell.angle_alpha   90.00
_cell.angle_beta   90.00
_cell.angle_gamma   90.00
#
_symmetry.space_group_name_H-M   'P 1'
#
loop_
_entity.id
_entity.type
_entity.pdbx_description
1 polymer ?
#
loop_
_entity_poly.entity_id
_entity_poly.type
_entity_poly.pdbx_seq_one_letter_code
_entity_poly.pdbx_strand_id
1 'polypeptide(L)'
;MIYIKRKKIDLLIKLFTVMVFWIIFLNSPIFYTNTNNTKTIESPYTKDTIKSNDITFGGELILGQLGNPSDLDPQSAWDKCSIDLIDQVCEGLFMYNLSDPDFPIIPILAADYGVWTSDVFVNYTVDLRTNVQFHDGSSFDAYDVEWTFDRLTNLNSSGLVKAHSLYEYYDTVKNKYKPIINDTIAVDSDTIKFVLNTPYVPLLDLLTFPASYILPSEGQVPFNDLLNLSSDDLIGTGPFDFQEFIPNDKVRFDAFNNYWRGKTNIDHLTFKINPANINQALMNGEIDIILDPHQSYYSIFNSSSDIKLVDVGNSTEIQYLGMNNKNIPVNVRKAISYAINYTYIIKDMVGGHAERLKSPIPEGITYANWFFDVPTMNITKSRTAMQDAGYGLGLDPTYGGPDEELWNSASFVTYNYSYNIGNSFRQDIFILLQNNLSKIGISVIDGGTTWKEFTDILFEREGRSRDSIDLFWFERIPDYIDPSTFINPLFTNRSVANNAAQVNDSQVQAWMEQALVETNPSLRKQLYDQIQQRLIEEVYPLCWGFVPHKYDAHNIKLTGYPSNIVGKTYFYPCSIDKKAPSVEIESPMNLVYNSNQIDINATCYDYSNISQVIAEIDSTTNITLTQGTGNLYYYETFMFSEGGHSIRFYAEDDFGNWNDTETISFAVDTLPPDVVILSPINKTYNYKQMDIAVTSVDPSGILQLIAEIDGKTNISLTDIGFGAFYGLTPALDDGIHNIRIYAYSIGGNLNDTEFVEFTVDDTDPSVSIINPKNTVYGKTQIDINATCTDASGIAQVIAEIDSTTNIILTQGIGDLYYNDSYSFSEGAHTVRIFANDTYKNLNDQESISFSVDLSSPIIIINEPTGEYSDVPNYNISVSDLNLDEIWYTMDGGTNNRTITNLNGDLDDNLWNQLPDGEVTLTFYASDTAGNIGSQSVTINKTSNDGIIPGFDLLIILG
;
A
#
# COMPACT_ATOMS: atom_id res chain seq x y z
N MET A 1 61.03 -8.91 -17.96
CA MET A 1 60.87 -10.12 -17.10
C MET A 1 60.11 -9.90 -15.78
N ILE A 2 59.87 -8.65 -15.33
CA ILE A 2 59.07 -8.35 -14.11
C ILE A 2 57.56 -8.20 -14.42
N TYR A 3 57.19 -7.93 -15.67
CA TYR A 3 55.78 -7.79 -16.11
C TYR A 3 55.02 -9.13 -16.24
N ILE A 4 55.74 -10.24 -16.47
CA ILE A 4 55.15 -11.59 -16.62
C ILE A 4 54.88 -12.27 -15.24
N LYS A 5 55.52 -11.80 -14.16
CA LYS A 5 55.29 -12.33 -12.79
C LYS A 5 54.03 -11.76 -12.11
N ARG A 6 53.54 -10.57 -12.50
CA ARG A 6 52.30 -9.99 -11.92
C ARG A 6 51.03 -10.66 -12.46
N LYS A 7 50.94 -10.95 -13.76
CA LYS A 7 49.76 -11.63 -14.35
C LYS A 7 49.52 -13.07 -13.86
N LYS A 8 50.55 -13.78 -13.37
CA LYS A 8 50.38 -15.13 -12.81
C LYS A 8 49.89 -15.14 -11.36
N ILE A 9 50.06 -14.04 -10.61
CA ILE A 9 49.61 -13.95 -9.22
C ILE A 9 48.12 -13.53 -9.17
N ASP A 10 47.68 -12.64 -10.06
CA ASP A 10 46.24 -12.27 -10.16
C ASP A 10 45.36 -13.40 -10.68
N LEU A 11 45.89 -14.29 -11.53
CA LEU A 11 45.16 -15.48 -12.01
C LEU A 11 45.00 -16.54 -10.91
N LEU A 12 45.99 -16.68 -10.02
CA LEU A 12 45.96 -17.61 -8.88
C LEU A 12 45.03 -17.12 -7.76
N ILE A 13 44.91 -15.80 -7.57
CA ILE A 13 43.97 -15.21 -6.60
C ILE A 13 42.53 -15.36 -7.10
N LYS A 14 42.26 -15.13 -8.40
CA LYS A 14 40.92 -15.33 -8.99
C LYS A 14 40.47 -16.81 -9.04
N LEU A 15 41.40 -17.76 -9.19
CA LEU A 15 41.10 -19.19 -9.12
C LEU A 15 40.81 -19.67 -7.68
N PHE A 16 41.32 -18.98 -6.65
CA PHE A 16 41.04 -19.33 -5.25
C PHE A 16 39.68 -18.80 -4.78
N THR A 17 39.21 -17.65 -5.30
CA THR A 17 37.89 -17.10 -4.96
C THR A 17 36.73 -17.89 -5.60
N VAL A 18 36.95 -18.48 -6.78
CA VAL A 18 35.94 -19.32 -7.46
C VAL A 18 35.84 -20.72 -6.82
N MET A 19 36.92 -21.25 -6.23
CA MET A 19 36.90 -22.54 -5.53
C MET A 19 36.25 -22.48 -4.14
N VAL A 20 36.27 -21.33 -3.46
CA VAL A 20 35.62 -21.16 -2.14
C VAL A 20 34.10 -20.96 -2.28
N PHE A 21 33.62 -20.44 -3.42
CA PHE A 21 32.18 -20.32 -3.71
C PHE A 21 31.50 -21.65 -4.07
N TRP A 22 32.25 -22.66 -4.51
CA TRP A 22 31.70 -23.99 -4.87
C TRP A 22 31.65 -25.00 -3.72
N ILE A 23 32.29 -24.72 -2.57
CA ILE A 23 32.33 -25.64 -1.41
C ILE A 23 31.24 -25.32 -0.37
N ILE A 24 30.54 -24.19 -0.49
CA ILE A 24 29.46 -23.79 0.44
C ILE A 24 28.06 -24.24 -0.05
N PHE A 25 27.92 -24.74 -1.29
CA PHE A 25 26.62 -25.14 -1.87
C PHE A 25 26.31 -26.65 -1.85
N LEU A 26 27.15 -27.48 -1.21
CA LEU A 26 26.98 -28.94 -1.18
C LEU A 26 27.23 -29.48 0.23
N ASN A 27 26.41 -29.11 1.22
CA ASN A 27 26.21 -29.88 2.46
C ASN A 27 25.04 -29.30 3.29
N SER A 28 23.81 -29.69 2.95
CA SER A 28 22.66 -29.58 3.86
C SER A 28 21.88 -30.90 3.81
N PRO A 29 21.87 -31.71 4.89
CA PRO A 29 21.11 -32.95 4.91
C PRO A 29 19.61 -32.64 5.02
N ILE A 30 18.86 -33.20 4.08
CA ILE A 30 17.40 -33.29 4.10
C ILE A 30 17.00 -34.14 5.31
N PHE A 31 16.37 -33.53 6.32
CA PHE A 31 15.64 -34.23 7.35
C PHE A 31 14.14 -33.98 7.17
N TYR A 32 13.46 -35.00 6.66
CA TYR A 32 12.02 -35.15 6.80
C TYR A 32 11.72 -35.57 8.24
N THR A 33 11.01 -34.72 9.00
CA THR A 33 10.29 -35.18 10.19
C THR A 33 8.85 -34.73 10.12
N ASN A 34 7.99 -35.73 10.06
CA ASN A 34 6.55 -35.67 10.09
C ASN A 34 6.09 -35.48 11.54
N THR A 35 5.47 -34.36 11.89
CA THR A 35 4.66 -34.26 13.12
C THR A 35 3.42 -33.40 12.86
N ASN A 36 2.29 -34.08 12.70
CA ASN A 36 0.95 -33.53 12.85
C ASN A 36 0.76 -33.03 14.29
N ASN A 37 0.42 -31.76 14.46
CA ASN A 37 -0.61 -31.24 15.38
C ASN A 37 -0.33 -29.78 15.74
N THR A 38 -1.01 -28.85 15.06
CA THR A 38 -1.41 -27.59 15.67
C THR A 38 -2.79 -27.22 15.12
N LYS A 39 -3.72 -27.02 16.06
CA LYS A 39 -5.09 -26.57 15.79
C LYS A 39 -5.05 -25.19 15.15
N THR A 40 -5.71 -25.08 14.02
CA THR A 40 -6.09 -23.83 13.36
C THR A 40 -6.96 -22.97 14.27
N ILE A 41 -6.50 -21.75 14.56
CA ILE A 41 -7.36 -20.63 14.93
C ILE A 41 -7.53 -19.84 13.63
N GLU A 42 -8.72 -19.91 13.03
CA GLU A 42 -9.09 -19.15 11.84
C GLU A 42 -9.29 -17.67 12.22
N SER A 43 -8.57 -16.78 11.54
CA SER A 43 -8.84 -15.34 11.51
C SER A 43 -9.84 -15.05 10.38
N PRO A 44 -10.93 -14.30 10.61
CA PRO A 44 -11.93 -14.04 9.59
C PRO A 44 -11.57 -12.76 8.82
N TYR A 45 -10.63 -12.86 7.89
CA TYR A 45 -10.47 -11.82 6.85
C TYR A 45 -10.46 -12.48 5.48
N THR A 46 -11.60 -12.36 4.81
CA THR A 46 -11.73 -12.54 3.37
C THR A 46 -10.72 -11.62 2.68
N LYS A 47 -9.65 -12.20 2.15
CA LYS A 47 -8.83 -11.58 1.10
C LYS A 47 -9.76 -11.32 -0.08
N ASP A 48 -10.14 -10.07 -0.27
CA ASP A 48 -10.50 -9.61 -1.60
C ASP A 48 -9.25 -9.74 -2.47
N THR A 49 -9.21 -10.80 -3.26
CA THR A 49 -8.26 -10.97 -4.36
C THR A 49 -8.43 -9.79 -5.32
N ILE A 50 -7.54 -8.81 -5.21
CA ILE A 50 -7.27 -7.88 -6.30
C ILE A 50 -6.79 -8.73 -7.48
N LYS A 51 -7.54 -8.68 -8.58
CA LYS A 51 -7.20 -9.35 -9.83
C LYS A 51 -5.87 -8.79 -10.33
N SER A 52 -4.89 -9.66 -10.51
CA SER A 52 -3.58 -9.39 -11.10
C SER A 52 -3.59 -9.05 -12.60
N ASN A 53 -4.72 -8.59 -13.16
CA ASN A 53 -4.94 -8.58 -14.61
C ASN A 53 -4.99 -7.19 -15.28
N ASP A 54 -4.69 -6.10 -14.57
CA ASP A 54 -4.67 -4.74 -15.15
C ASP A 54 -3.35 -3.97 -14.89
N ILE A 55 -2.23 -4.67 -14.70
CA ILE A 55 -0.91 -4.03 -14.66
C ILE A 55 -0.29 -4.15 -16.05
N THR A 56 -0.47 -3.14 -16.89
CA THR A 56 0.37 -2.91 -18.07
C THR A 56 1.80 -2.61 -17.59
N PHE A 57 2.78 -3.37 -18.07
CA PHE A 57 4.17 -3.35 -17.62
C PHE A 57 5.01 -2.38 -18.48
N GLY A 58 4.76 -1.07 -18.37
CA GLY A 58 5.43 -0.01 -19.13
C GLY A 58 4.66 1.32 -19.17
N GLY A 59 5.38 2.44 -19.24
CA GLY A 59 4.78 3.77 -19.36
C GLY A 59 4.26 4.08 -20.78
N GLU A 60 3.31 5.01 -20.89
CA GLU A 60 2.88 5.60 -22.17
C GLU A 60 3.74 6.84 -22.49
N LEU A 61 4.35 6.84 -23.69
CA LEU A 61 5.06 7.99 -24.24
C LEU A 61 4.26 8.64 -25.37
N ILE A 62 4.08 9.95 -25.30
CA ILE A 62 3.31 10.70 -26.30
C ILE A 62 4.19 11.76 -26.99
N LEU A 63 4.48 11.59 -28.28
CA LEU A 63 5.12 12.59 -29.13
C LEU A 63 4.05 13.52 -29.74
N GLY A 64 4.23 14.84 -29.62
CA GLY A 64 3.45 15.80 -30.40
C GLY A 64 3.99 15.94 -31.82
N GLN A 65 3.12 15.81 -32.82
CA GLN A 65 3.48 15.89 -34.24
C GLN A 65 2.61 16.90 -34.99
N LEU A 66 3.25 17.80 -35.75
CA LEU A 66 2.60 18.82 -36.58
C LEU A 66 2.38 18.30 -38.02
N GLY A 67 1.57 17.27 -38.17
CA GLY A 67 1.19 16.74 -39.48
C GLY A 67 0.72 15.29 -39.43
N ASN A 68 -0.10 14.90 -40.43
CA ASN A 68 -0.42 13.50 -40.66
C ASN A 68 0.71 12.82 -41.41
N PRO A 69 1.01 11.53 -41.13
CA PRO A 69 1.72 10.71 -42.11
C PRO A 69 0.94 10.71 -43.44
N SER A 70 1.66 10.83 -44.55
CA SER A 70 1.11 10.80 -45.90
C SER A 70 1.27 9.45 -46.58
N ASP A 71 2.11 8.57 -46.02
CA ASP A 71 2.34 7.20 -46.49
C ASP A 71 2.63 6.29 -45.29
N LEU A 72 2.31 5.00 -45.43
CA LEU A 72 2.64 3.96 -44.45
C LEU A 72 3.78 3.06 -44.96
N ASP A 73 4.00 3.04 -46.28
CA ASP A 73 4.95 2.14 -46.92
C ASP A 73 6.38 2.72 -46.90
N PRO A 74 7.37 2.00 -46.34
CA PRO A 74 8.76 2.47 -46.31
C PRO A 74 9.33 2.79 -47.70
N GLN A 75 8.85 2.12 -48.76
CA GLN A 75 9.33 2.29 -50.13
C GLN A 75 8.58 3.38 -50.93
N SER A 76 7.65 4.09 -50.28
CA SER A 76 6.92 5.22 -50.88
C SER A 76 6.88 6.47 -49.99
N ALA A 77 7.16 6.35 -48.69
CA ALA A 77 7.26 7.47 -47.76
C ALA A 77 8.41 8.44 -48.10
N TRP A 78 8.12 9.74 -48.00
CA TRP A 78 9.09 10.83 -48.26
C TRP A 78 8.98 11.99 -47.28
N ASP A 79 7.82 12.18 -46.66
CA ASP A 79 7.64 13.22 -45.66
C ASP A 79 8.11 12.74 -44.28
N LYS A 80 8.54 13.69 -43.46
CA LYS A 80 9.05 13.41 -42.11
C LYS A 80 8.02 12.69 -41.21
N CYS A 81 6.74 13.03 -41.31
CA CYS A 81 5.71 12.43 -40.44
C CYS A 81 5.53 10.93 -40.71
N SER A 82 5.62 10.50 -41.97
CA SER A 82 5.61 9.09 -42.35
C SER A 82 6.90 8.38 -41.92
N ILE A 83 8.07 9.00 -42.14
CA ILE A 83 9.37 8.42 -41.77
C ILE A 83 9.51 8.22 -40.26
N ASP A 84 9.11 9.21 -39.45
CA ASP A 84 9.16 9.12 -37.99
C ASP A 84 8.35 7.92 -37.46
N LEU A 85 7.22 7.60 -38.11
CA LEU A 85 6.40 6.42 -37.81
C LEU A 85 7.13 5.14 -38.23
N ILE A 86 7.57 5.07 -39.48
CA ILE A 86 8.24 3.89 -40.06
C ILE A 86 9.50 3.51 -39.28
N ASP A 87 10.28 4.52 -38.84
CA ASP A 87 11.50 4.33 -38.03
C ASP A 87 11.22 3.62 -36.69
N GLN A 88 9.98 3.60 -36.18
CA GLN A 88 9.64 2.85 -34.95
C GLN A 88 9.32 1.37 -35.20
N VAL A 89 8.87 1.04 -36.42
CA VAL A 89 8.25 -0.25 -36.76
C VAL A 89 9.18 -1.12 -37.59
N CYS A 90 9.84 -0.54 -38.58
CA CYS A 90 10.69 -1.26 -39.53
C CYS A 90 12.17 -0.99 -39.26
N GLU A 91 13.03 -1.94 -39.60
CA GLU A 91 14.49 -1.79 -39.49
C GLU A 91 15.16 -2.11 -40.82
N GLY A 92 16.28 -1.42 -41.10
CA GLY A 92 17.18 -1.76 -42.19
C GLY A 92 18.32 -2.68 -41.75
N LEU A 93 19.18 -3.03 -42.71
CA LEU A 93 20.44 -3.72 -42.40
C LEU A 93 21.36 -2.87 -41.51
N PHE A 94 21.29 -1.55 -41.68
CA PHE A 94 22.12 -0.58 -40.97
C PHE A 94 21.28 0.62 -40.52
N MET A 95 21.70 1.30 -39.46
CA MET A 95 21.15 2.60 -39.04
C MET A 95 22.29 3.57 -38.68
N TYR A 96 21.99 4.85 -38.51
CA TYR A 96 22.92 5.78 -37.85
C TYR A 96 22.79 5.69 -36.33
N ASN A 97 23.90 5.73 -35.61
CA ASN A 97 23.88 5.92 -34.17
C ASN A 97 23.51 7.38 -33.83
N LEU A 98 22.22 7.64 -33.55
CA LEU A 98 21.71 8.99 -33.29
C LEU A 98 22.21 9.59 -31.97
N SER A 99 22.72 8.78 -31.04
CA SER A 99 23.29 9.26 -29.78
C SER A 99 24.71 9.79 -29.91
N ASP A 100 25.38 9.53 -31.04
CA ASP A 100 26.74 9.97 -31.32
C ASP A 100 26.71 11.14 -32.31
N PRO A 101 27.35 12.28 -32.01
CA PRO A 101 27.35 13.46 -32.87
C PRO A 101 28.02 13.24 -34.25
N ASP A 102 28.85 12.20 -34.40
CA ASP A 102 29.47 11.85 -35.68
C ASP A 102 28.55 10.97 -36.55
N PHE A 103 27.41 10.52 -36.01
CA PHE A 103 26.44 9.64 -36.67
C PHE A 103 27.08 8.45 -37.41
N PRO A 104 27.91 7.62 -36.75
CA PRO A 104 28.47 6.44 -37.40
C PRO A 104 27.35 5.47 -37.78
N ILE A 105 27.46 4.87 -38.98
CA ILE A 105 26.59 3.77 -39.40
C ILE A 105 26.88 2.57 -38.52
N ILE A 106 25.86 1.90 -37.99
CA ILE A 106 25.97 0.69 -37.15
C ILE A 106 25.15 -0.47 -37.74
N PRO A 107 25.61 -1.74 -37.62
CA PRO A 107 24.87 -2.92 -38.06
C PRO A 107 23.62 -3.20 -37.20
N ILE A 108 22.47 -3.38 -37.85
CA ILE A 108 21.16 -3.68 -37.23
C ILE A 108 20.69 -5.06 -37.62
N LEU A 109 19.97 -5.25 -38.71
CA LEU A 109 19.63 -6.60 -39.18
C LEU A 109 20.85 -7.31 -39.78
N ALA A 110 21.88 -6.56 -40.18
CA ALA A 110 23.21 -7.09 -40.42
C ALA A 110 23.90 -7.48 -39.11
N ALA A 111 24.59 -8.63 -39.11
CA ALA A 111 25.39 -9.08 -37.97
C ALA A 111 26.67 -8.26 -37.79
N ASP A 112 27.27 -7.81 -38.89
CA ASP A 112 28.45 -6.93 -38.96
C ASP A 112 28.44 -6.15 -40.29
N TYR A 113 29.42 -5.27 -40.53
CA TYR A 113 29.64 -4.68 -41.85
C TYR A 113 29.95 -5.77 -42.88
N GLY A 114 29.44 -5.58 -44.09
CA GLY A 114 29.66 -6.52 -45.18
C GLY A 114 31.07 -6.48 -45.76
N VAL A 115 31.36 -7.48 -46.58
CA VAL A 115 32.63 -7.62 -47.30
C VAL A 115 32.45 -7.26 -48.77
N TRP A 116 33.25 -6.32 -49.24
CA TRP A 116 33.38 -6.04 -50.67
C TRP A 116 34.23 -7.14 -51.33
N THR A 117 33.64 -7.85 -52.29
CA THR A 117 34.36 -8.82 -53.13
C THR A 117 34.47 -8.25 -54.55
N SER A 118 35.59 -8.53 -55.23
CA SER A 118 36.04 -7.94 -56.52
C SER A 118 36.87 -6.66 -56.43
N ASP A 119 37.87 -6.53 -57.31
CA ASP A 119 38.76 -5.36 -57.44
C ASP A 119 38.05 -4.08 -57.91
N VAL A 120 36.77 -4.21 -58.32
CA VAL A 120 35.95 -3.12 -58.86
C VAL A 120 34.83 -2.68 -57.90
N PHE A 121 34.77 -3.20 -56.67
CA PHE A 121 33.78 -2.77 -55.65
C PHE A 121 32.32 -2.79 -56.13
N VAL A 122 31.90 -3.90 -56.76
CA VAL A 122 30.51 -4.09 -57.22
C VAL A 122 29.78 -5.28 -56.59
N ASN A 123 30.42 -6.02 -55.68
CA ASN A 123 29.74 -7.08 -54.93
C ASN A 123 29.93 -6.80 -53.44
N TYR A 124 28.84 -6.63 -52.72
CA TYR A 124 28.83 -6.39 -51.27
C TYR A 124 28.02 -7.50 -50.60
N THR A 125 28.68 -8.32 -49.78
CA THR A 125 28.06 -9.47 -49.09
C THR A 125 27.96 -9.19 -47.61
N VAL A 126 26.77 -9.39 -47.03
CA VAL A 126 26.45 -9.07 -45.64
C VAL A 126 25.92 -10.32 -44.95
N ASP A 127 26.51 -10.65 -43.80
CA ASP A 127 25.98 -11.68 -42.90
C ASP A 127 24.84 -11.07 -42.07
N LEU A 128 23.74 -11.79 -41.92
CA LEU A 128 22.53 -11.34 -41.26
C LEU A 128 22.43 -11.89 -39.83
N ARG A 129 21.69 -11.19 -38.97
CA ARG A 129 21.39 -11.68 -37.62
C ARG A 129 20.38 -12.81 -37.68
N THR A 130 20.68 -13.88 -36.94
CA THR A 130 19.75 -15.00 -36.71
C THR A 130 18.83 -14.73 -35.51
N ASN A 131 17.67 -15.40 -35.46
CA ASN A 131 16.67 -15.31 -34.38
C ASN A 131 15.97 -13.94 -34.27
N VAL A 132 15.86 -13.22 -35.39
CA VAL A 132 15.01 -12.04 -35.50
C VAL A 132 13.63 -12.47 -35.99
N GLN A 133 12.58 -11.91 -35.41
CA GLN A 133 11.19 -12.15 -35.81
C GLN A 133 10.55 -10.84 -36.27
N PHE A 134 9.69 -10.94 -37.27
CA PHE A 134 8.74 -9.88 -37.60
C PHE A 134 7.60 -9.85 -36.57
N HIS A 135 6.87 -8.74 -36.56
CA HIS A 135 5.72 -8.52 -35.68
C HIS A 135 4.61 -9.57 -35.86
N ASP A 136 4.47 -10.14 -37.05
CA ASP A 136 3.50 -11.21 -37.34
C ASP A 136 3.95 -12.62 -36.90
N GLY A 137 5.16 -12.73 -36.35
CA GLY A 137 5.77 -13.98 -35.88
C GLY A 137 6.55 -14.77 -36.93
N SER A 138 6.60 -14.31 -38.19
CA SER A 138 7.51 -14.87 -39.19
C SER A 138 8.98 -14.58 -38.82
N SER A 139 9.90 -15.43 -39.28
CA SER A 139 11.33 -15.25 -39.03
C SER A 139 11.95 -14.40 -40.12
N PHE A 140 12.83 -13.48 -39.74
CA PHE A 140 13.63 -12.69 -40.68
C PHE A 140 14.80 -13.50 -41.24
N ASP A 141 14.96 -13.48 -42.57
CA ASP A 141 16.09 -14.08 -43.27
C ASP A 141 16.50 -13.30 -44.56
N ALA A 142 17.47 -13.84 -45.30
CA ALA A 142 17.99 -13.21 -46.51
C ALA A 142 16.99 -13.15 -47.68
N TYR A 143 15.98 -14.03 -47.70
CA TYR A 143 14.94 -14.01 -48.74
C TYR A 143 14.00 -12.81 -48.55
N ASP A 144 13.79 -12.35 -47.32
CA ASP A 144 13.07 -11.10 -47.05
C ASP A 144 13.81 -9.87 -47.57
N VAL A 145 15.15 -9.88 -47.44
CA VAL A 145 15.99 -8.82 -47.99
C VAL A 145 15.92 -8.82 -49.52
N GLU A 146 16.13 -9.98 -50.15
CA GLU A 146 16.00 -10.15 -51.60
C GLU A 146 14.63 -9.66 -52.11
N TRP A 147 13.56 -10.14 -51.49
CA TRP A 147 12.18 -9.76 -51.83
C TRP A 147 11.93 -8.25 -51.67
N THR A 148 12.41 -7.64 -50.59
CA THR A 148 12.26 -6.21 -50.32
C THR A 148 12.90 -5.37 -51.42
N PHE A 149 14.12 -5.70 -51.84
CA PHE A 149 14.82 -4.94 -52.88
C PHE A 149 14.24 -5.23 -54.28
N ASP A 150 13.77 -6.44 -54.55
CA ASP A 150 13.03 -6.75 -55.78
C ASP A 150 11.73 -5.96 -55.86
N ARG A 151 10.99 -5.89 -54.75
CA ARG A 151 9.77 -5.09 -54.61
C ARG A 151 10.05 -3.62 -54.90
N LEU A 152 11.11 -3.05 -54.34
CA LEU A 152 11.46 -1.63 -54.55
C LEU A 152 11.50 -1.27 -56.04
N THR A 153 11.96 -2.18 -56.91
CA THR A 153 12.06 -1.93 -58.36
C THR A 153 10.75 -2.18 -59.13
N ASN A 154 9.82 -2.97 -58.58
CA ASN A 154 8.57 -3.39 -59.23
C ASN A 154 7.30 -2.72 -58.65
N LEU A 155 7.44 -1.98 -57.55
CA LEU A 155 6.34 -1.35 -56.84
C LEU A 155 5.61 -0.32 -57.72
N ASN A 156 4.28 -0.43 -57.82
CA ASN A 156 3.43 0.58 -58.46
C ASN A 156 3.24 1.79 -57.53
N SER A 157 4.31 2.54 -57.27
CA SER A 157 4.22 3.73 -56.44
C SER A 157 3.62 4.91 -57.22
N SER A 158 2.57 5.53 -56.66
CA SER A 158 1.99 6.81 -57.13
C SER A 158 2.36 8.02 -56.26
N GLY A 159 3.32 7.86 -55.33
CA GLY A 159 3.75 8.88 -54.37
C GLY A 159 4.46 10.11 -54.95
N LEU A 160 4.73 11.12 -54.11
CA LEU A 160 5.38 12.40 -54.44
C LEU A 160 6.71 12.21 -55.20
N VAL A 161 7.48 11.20 -54.80
CA VAL A 161 8.69 10.72 -55.47
C VAL A 161 8.68 9.19 -55.34
N LYS A 162 9.16 8.46 -56.35
CA LYS A 162 9.28 7.00 -56.25
C LYS A 162 10.55 6.68 -55.47
N ALA A 163 10.51 6.01 -54.31
CA ALA A 163 11.75 5.80 -53.55
C ALA A 163 12.82 5.05 -54.36
N HIS A 164 12.41 4.13 -55.25
CA HIS A 164 13.29 3.45 -56.23
C HIS A 164 14.25 4.39 -56.97
N SER A 165 13.78 5.60 -57.26
CA SER A 165 14.51 6.56 -58.07
C SER A 165 15.79 7.06 -57.36
N LEU A 166 15.85 7.05 -56.02
CA LEU A 166 17.10 7.31 -55.26
C LEU A 166 18.13 6.20 -55.43
N TYR A 167 17.66 5.02 -55.81
CA TYR A 167 18.46 3.81 -56.02
C TYR A 167 18.77 3.64 -57.50
N GLU A 168 18.65 4.69 -58.32
CA GLU A 168 19.02 4.69 -59.74
C GLU A 168 20.16 5.67 -60.03
N TYR A 169 20.90 5.39 -61.10
CA TYR A 169 21.83 6.32 -61.71
C TYR A 169 21.54 6.45 -63.21
N TYR A 170 21.79 7.63 -63.77
CA TYR A 170 21.66 7.85 -65.19
C TYR A 170 22.91 7.33 -65.93
N ASP A 171 22.73 6.32 -66.78
CA ASP A 171 23.75 5.80 -67.67
C ASP A 171 23.81 6.70 -68.91
N THR A 172 24.76 7.64 -68.90
CA THR A 172 24.98 8.61 -70.00
C THR A 172 25.35 7.93 -71.32
N VAL A 173 25.97 6.74 -71.28
CA VAL A 173 26.34 5.98 -72.48
C VAL A 173 25.10 5.35 -73.11
N LYS A 174 24.18 4.86 -72.29
CA LYS A 174 22.94 4.19 -72.76
C LYS A 174 21.72 5.11 -72.83
N ASN A 175 21.85 6.38 -72.41
CA ASN A 175 20.78 7.36 -72.34
C ASN A 175 19.54 6.81 -71.60
N LYS A 176 19.75 6.15 -70.46
CA LYS A 176 18.69 5.57 -69.63
C LYS A 176 19.09 5.50 -68.16
N TYR A 177 18.10 5.51 -67.27
CA TYR A 177 18.31 5.18 -65.87
C TYR A 177 18.53 3.67 -65.69
N LYS A 178 19.34 3.34 -64.69
CA LYS A 178 19.63 1.98 -64.23
C LYS A 178 19.65 1.95 -62.71
N PRO A 179 19.26 0.84 -62.08
CA PRO A 179 19.38 0.73 -60.64
C PRO A 179 20.86 0.64 -60.24
N ILE A 180 21.21 1.25 -59.10
CA ILE A 180 22.53 1.17 -58.45
C ILE A 180 22.78 -0.28 -58.07
N ILE A 181 21.83 -0.89 -57.35
CA ILE A 181 21.78 -2.32 -57.06
C ILE A 181 21.14 -3.02 -58.25
N ASN A 182 21.93 -3.75 -59.02
CA ASN A 182 21.47 -4.52 -60.17
C ASN A 182 20.73 -5.80 -59.77
N ASP A 183 21.19 -6.44 -58.70
CA ASP A 183 20.70 -7.74 -58.24
C ASP A 183 20.89 -7.83 -56.72
N THR A 184 19.96 -8.47 -56.04
CA THR A 184 20.03 -8.80 -54.62
C THR A 184 19.88 -10.30 -54.53
N ILE A 185 20.86 -11.01 -53.97
CA ILE A 185 20.93 -12.47 -54.04
C ILE A 185 21.00 -13.04 -52.63
N ALA A 186 19.98 -13.79 -52.22
CA ALA A 186 20.04 -14.63 -51.02
C ALA A 186 20.99 -15.82 -51.30
N VAL A 187 22.21 -15.77 -50.77
CA VAL A 187 23.22 -16.83 -50.96
C VAL A 187 22.81 -18.09 -50.18
N ASP A 188 22.31 -17.87 -48.97
CA ASP A 188 21.62 -18.79 -48.08
C ASP A 188 20.73 -17.95 -47.14
N SER A 189 20.07 -18.57 -46.15
CA SER A 189 19.13 -17.86 -45.25
C SER A 189 19.77 -16.73 -44.45
N ASP A 190 21.07 -16.78 -44.19
CA ASP A 190 21.73 -15.86 -43.27
C ASP A 190 22.69 -14.91 -44.01
N THR A 191 22.73 -14.97 -45.34
CA THR A 191 23.73 -14.26 -46.16
C THR A 191 23.10 -13.60 -47.38
N ILE A 192 23.14 -12.27 -47.43
CA ILE A 192 22.66 -11.49 -48.58
C ILE A 192 23.83 -10.90 -49.37
N LYS A 193 23.69 -10.87 -50.70
CA LYS A 193 24.66 -10.26 -51.60
C LYS A 193 24.01 -9.22 -52.50
N PHE A 194 24.49 -7.98 -52.41
CA PHE A 194 24.16 -6.92 -53.36
C PHE A 194 25.16 -6.90 -54.52
N VAL A 195 24.65 -6.91 -55.75
CA VAL A 195 25.45 -6.76 -56.98
C VAL A 195 25.14 -5.39 -57.57
N LEU A 196 26.14 -4.53 -57.68
CA LEU A 196 25.98 -3.18 -58.22
C LEU A 196 26.23 -3.10 -59.72
N ASN A 197 25.54 -2.19 -60.41
CA ASN A 197 25.82 -1.87 -61.82
C ASN A 197 27.14 -1.07 -62.01
N THR A 198 27.58 -0.35 -60.98
CA THR A 198 28.78 0.50 -60.94
C THR A 198 29.21 0.66 -59.47
N PRO A 199 30.49 0.93 -59.17
CA PRO A 199 30.87 1.33 -57.80
C PRO A 199 29.98 2.47 -57.31
N TYR A 200 29.55 2.40 -56.05
CA TYR A 200 28.75 3.44 -55.42
C TYR A 200 29.18 3.58 -53.96
N VAL A 201 29.99 4.60 -53.69
CA VAL A 201 30.60 4.83 -52.37
C VAL A 201 29.54 5.06 -51.28
N PRO A 202 28.43 5.80 -51.52
CA PRO A 202 27.39 6.00 -50.51
C PRO A 202 26.45 4.81 -50.30
N LEU A 203 26.82 3.57 -50.69
CA LEU A 203 25.90 2.42 -50.60
C LEU A 203 25.43 2.20 -49.16
N LEU A 204 26.33 2.22 -48.18
CA LEU A 204 25.95 1.98 -46.79
C LEU A 204 25.04 3.10 -46.27
N ASP A 205 25.32 4.36 -46.60
CA ASP A 205 24.44 5.49 -46.27
C ASP A 205 23.05 5.30 -46.87
N LEU A 206 22.97 4.87 -48.13
CA LEU A 206 21.70 4.59 -48.81
C LEU A 206 20.92 3.45 -48.13
N LEU A 207 21.60 2.43 -47.62
CA LEU A 207 20.99 1.32 -46.87
C LEU A 207 20.46 1.72 -45.48
N THR A 208 20.72 2.94 -45.01
CA THR A 208 20.12 3.49 -43.78
C THR A 208 18.81 4.25 -44.03
N PHE A 209 18.45 4.49 -45.29
CA PHE A 209 17.23 5.20 -45.66
C PHE A 209 16.01 4.27 -45.55
N PRO A 210 14.83 4.73 -45.08
CA PRO A 210 13.66 3.88 -44.85
C PRO A 210 13.21 3.01 -46.03
N ALA A 211 13.44 3.44 -47.26
CA ALA A 211 13.14 2.61 -48.44
C ALA A 211 13.99 1.32 -48.55
N SER A 212 15.05 1.19 -47.76
CA SER A 212 15.87 -0.02 -47.59
C SER A 212 15.46 -0.85 -46.37
N TYR A 213 14.43 -0.46 -45.61
CA TYR A 213 13.98 -1.24 -44.45
C TYR A 213 13.28 -2.51 -44.90
N ILE A 214 13.53 -3.59 -44.16
CA ILE A 214 13.15 -4.94 -44.58
C ILE A 214 11.70 -5.20 -44.22
N LEU A 215 10.97 -5.70 -45.22
CA LEU A 215 9.58 -6.11 -45.11
C LEU A 215 9.50 -7.63 -45.28
N PRO A 216 8.54 -8.31 -44.63
CA PRO A 216 8.42 -9.76 -44.72
C PRO A 216 8.03 -10.19 -46.14
N SER A 217 8.74 -11.18 -46.69
CA SER A 217 8.47 -11.76 -48.01
C SER A 217 7.22 -12.64 -48.02
N GLU A 218 6.92 -13.27 -46.88
CA GLU A 218 5.71 -14.01 -46.61
C GLU A 218 4.81 -13.17 -45.69
N GLY A 219 3.71 -12.61 -46.19
CA GLY A 219 2.86 -11.79 -45.32
C GLY A 219 1.78 -10.96 -46.03
N GLN A 220 1.29 -9.94 -45.31
CA GLN A 220 0.25 -9.02 -45.78
C GLN A 220 0.78 -7.91 -46.69
N VAL A 221 2.09 -7.69 -46.76
CA VAL A 221 2.69 -6.64 -47.59
C VAL A 221 2.57 -7.03 -49.08
N PRO A 222 1.84 -6.24 -49.90
CA PRO A 222 1.68 -6.56 -51.31
C PRO A 222 2.96 -6.26 -52.10
N PHE A 223 3.36 -7.20 -52.98
CA PHE A 223 4.59 -7.08 -53.77
C PHE A 223 4.54 -5.96 -54.84
N ASN A 224 3.38 -5.68 -55.44
CA ASN A 224 3.28 -4.69 -56.53
C ASN A 224 2.48 -3.44 -56.16
N ASP A 225 1.88 -3.39 -54.96
CA ASP A 225 0.98 -2.32 -54.53
C ASP A 225 1.47 -1.70 -53.21
N LEU A 226 0.99 -0.50 -52.90
CA LEU A 226 1.33 0.23 -51.67
C LEU A 226 0.52 -0.26 -50.47
N LEU A 227 1.11 -0.18 -49.28
CA LEU A 227 0.37 -0.31 -48.02
C LEU A 227 -0.68 0.81 -47.88
N ASN A 228 -1.82 0.47 -47.27
CA ASN A 228 -2.90 1.44 -47.07
C ASN A 228 -2.69 2.16 -45.73
N LEU A 229 -2.70 3.49 -45.71
CA LEU A 229 -2.63 4.28 -44.47
C LEU A 229 -3.70 3.91 -43.42
N SER A 230 -4.84 3.36 -43.85
CA SER A 230 -5.93 2.94 -42.97
C SER A 230 -5.90 1.47 -42.57
N SER A 231 -4.91 0.69 -43.04
CA SER A 231 -4.70 -0.70 -42.62
C SER A 231 -3.68 -0.79 -41.49
N ASP A 232 -3.77 -1.86 -40.69
CA ASP A 232 -2.77 -2.30 -39.71
C ASP A 232 -1.66 -3.18 -40.33
N ASP A 233 -1.52 -3.18 -41.65
CA ASP A 233 -0.65 -4.07 -42.42
C ASP A 233 0.87 -3.74 -42.37
N LEU A 234 1.30 -2.70 -41.65
CA LEU A 234 2.73 -2.37 -41.55
C LEU A 234 3.43 -3.30 -40.56
N ILE A 235 4.12 -4.29 -41.12
CA ILE A 235 4.89 -5.30 -40.37
C ILE A 235 6.38 -5.04 -40.55
N GLY A 236 7.13 -4.99 -39.44
CA GLY A 236 8.58 -4.87 -39.43
C GLY A 236 9.21 -5.74 -38.34
N THR A 237 10.49 -5.50 -38.06
CA THR A 237 11.26 -6.18 -37.00
C THR A 237 11.58 -5.27 -35.82
N GLY A 238 11.09 -4.03 -35.86
CA GLY A 238 11.43 -2.96 -34.93
C GLY A 238 10.83 -3.13 -33.53
N PRO A 239 11.18 -2.22 -32.61
CA PRO A 239 10.79 -2.31 -31.20
C PRO A 239 9.30 -2.08 -30.92
N PHE A 240 8.56 -1.50 -31.86
CA PHE A 240 7.13 -1.18 -31.70
C PHE A 240 6.29 -1.75 -32.84
N ASP A 241 5.17 -2.37 -32.49
CA ASP A 241 4.16 -2.89 -33.40
C ASP A 241 3.18 -1.76 -33.76
N PHE A 242 3.00 -1.45 -35.05
CA PHE A 242 2.00 -0.48 -35.49
C PHE A 242 0.58 -0.97 -35.18
N GLN A 243 -0.26 -0.11 -34.62
CA GLN A 243 -1.64 -0.48 -34.24
C GLN A 243 -2.70 0.25 -35.05
N GLU A 244 -2.68 1.58 -35.04
CA GLU A 244 -3.71 2.38 -35.72
C GLU A 244 -3.21 3.76 -36.10
N PHE A 245 -3.77 4.29 -37.18
CA PHE A 245 -3.69 5.70 -37.55
C PHE A 245 -5.10 6.28 -37.66
N ILE A 246 -5.38 7.30 -36.85
CA ILE A 246 -6.61 8.11 -36.91
C ILE A 246 -6.24 9.50 -37.44
N PRO A 247 -6.65 9.88 -38.67
CA PRO A 247 -6.31 11.16 -39.28
C PRO A 247 -6.66 12.37 -38.40
N ASN A 248 -5.68 13.27 -38.23
CA ASN A 248 -5.74 14.46 -37.38
C ASN A 248 -6.00 14.21 -35.89
N ASP A 249 -5.79 12.97 -35.41
CA ASP A 249 -5.88 12.65 -33.99
C ASP A 249 -4.60 11.99 -33.48
N LYS A 250 -4.28 10.78 -33.95
CA LYS A 250 -3.13 10.03 -33.43
C LYS A 250 -2.63 8.89 -34.32
N VAL A 251 -1.39 8.48 -34.10
CA VAL A 251 -0.85 7.15 -34.45
C VAL A 251 -0.53 6.42 -33.15
N ARG A 252 -0.89 5.14 -33.03
CA ARG A 252 -0.58 4.32 -31.86
C ARG A 252 0.31 3.13 -32.23
N PHE A 253 1.23 2.81 -31.33
CA PHE A 253 2.07 1.63 -31.38
C PHE A 253 2.09 0.95 -30.00
N ASP A 254 2.25 -0.37 -30.00
CA ASP A 254 2.46 -1.17 -28.78
C ASP A 254 3.88 -1.76 -28.78
N ALA A 255 4.44 -2.01 -27.59
CA ALA A 255 5.76 -2.64 -27.47
C ALA A 255 5.78 -4.04 -28.08
N PHE A 256 6.75 -4.30 -28.97
CA PHE A 256 6.97 -5.64 -29.49
C PHE A 256 7.68 -6.51 -28.45
N ASN A 257 6.93 -7.37 -27.76
CA ASN A 257 7.45 -8.19 -26.66
C ASN A 257 8.62 -9.11 -27.06
N ASN A 258 8.68 -9.52 -28.33
CA ASN A 258 9.71 -10.41 -28.86
C ASN A 258 10.84 -9.67 -29.59
N TYR A 259 10.98 -8.35 -29.42
CA TYR A 259 12.03 -7.58 -30.06
C TYR A 259 13.42 -8.14 -29.73
N TRP A 260 14.22 -8.38 -30.76
CA TRP A 260 15.45 -9.16 -30.69
C TRP A 260 16.59 -8.49 -29.89
N ARG A 261 16.51 -7.18 -29.66
CA ARG A 261 17.44 -6.42 -28.77
C ARG A 261 16.93 -6.34 -27.32
N GLY A 262 15.80 -6.99 -27.02
CA GLY A 262 15.09 -6.91 -25.73
C GLY A 262 13.94 -5.91 -25.79
N LYS A 263 12.81 -6.26 -25.17
CA LYS A 263 11.58 -5.44 -25.13
C LYS A 263 11.91 -4.00 -24.73
N THR A 264 11.29 -3.04 -25.42
CA THR A 264 11.33 -1.62 -25.07
C THR A 264 10.76 -1.34 -23.67
N ASN A 265 11.21 -0.25 -23.04
CA ASN A 265 10.73 0.22 -21.73
C ASN A 265 9.50 1.15 -21.85
N ILE A 266 8.92 1.26 -23.04
CA ILE A 266 7.70 2.02 -23.33
C ILE A 266 6.68 1.03 -23.83
N ASP A 267 5.59 0.83 -23.09
CA ASP A 267 4.55 -0.12 -23.48
C ASP A 267 3.69 0.39 -24.63
N HIS A 268 3.37 1.68 -24.59
CA HIS A 268 2.53 2.34 -25.57
C HIS A 268 3.21 3.62 -26.04
N LEU A 269 3.42 3.71 -27.35
CA LEU A 269 3.89 4.94 -28.00
C LEU A 269 2.72 5.55 -28.76
N THR A 270 2.50 6.85 -28.58
CA THR A 270 1.47 7.59 -29.30
C THR A 270 2.07 8.81 -29.97
N PHE A 271 1.82 9.00 -31.27
CA PHE A 271 2.07 10.27 -31.94
C PHE A 271 0.77 11.05 -31.96
N LYS A 272 0.65 12.11 -31.15
CA LYS A 272 -0.50 13.00 -31.12
C LYS A 272 -0.42 14.00 -32.26
N ILE A 273 -1.36 13.92 -33.20
CA ILE A 273 -1.33 14.70 -34.44
C ILE A 273 -2.08 16.01 -34.29
N ASN A 274 -1.46 17.11 -34.73
CA ASN A 274 -2.06 18.45 -34.83
C ASN A 274 -2.81 18.90 -33.57
N PRO A 275 -2.22 18.80 -32.35
CA PRO A 275 -2.84 19.37 -31.17
C PRO A 275 -3.06 20.88 -31.36
N ALA A 276 -4.18 21.41 -30.86
CA ALA A 276 -4.61 22.79 -31.11
C ALA A 276 -3.53 23.85 -30.76
N ASN A 277 -2.76 23.60 -29.69
CA ASN A 277 -1.51 24.29 -29.42
C ASN A 277 -0.51 23.29 -28.84
N ILE A 278 0.42 22.83 -29.69
CA ILE A 278 1.40 21.80 -29.33
C ILE A 278 2.31 22.18 -28.14
N ASN A 279 2.73 23.43 -28.03
CA ASN A 279 3.60 23.87 -26.93
C ASN A 279 2.84 23.88 -25.60
N GLN A 280 1.56 24.30 -25.63
CA GLN A 280 0.70 24.25 -24.45
C GLN A 280 0.34 22.81 -24.05
N ALA A 281 0.17 21.92 -25.03
CA ALA A 281 -0.08 20.50 -24.77
C ALA A 281 1.07 19.88 -23.97
N LEU A 282 2.34 20.23 -24.26
CA LEU A 282 3.48 19.79 -23.46
C LEU A 282 3.43 20.37 -22.03
N MET A 283 3.12 21.66 -21.88
CA MET A 283 2.96 22.29 -20.55
C MET A 283 1.86 21.65 -19.70
N ASN A 284 0.78 21.19 -20.36
CA ASN A 284 -0.34 20.55 -19.70
C ASN A 284 -0.12 19.06 -19.43
N GLY A 285 1.00 18.47 -19.89
CA GLY A 285 1.27 17.04 -19.82
C GLY A 285 0.38 16.18 -20.75
N GLU A 286 -0.25 16.78 -21.75
CA GLU A 286 -1.05 16.08 -22.77
C GLU A 286 -0.16 15.33 -23.78
N ILE A 287 1.09 15.77 -23.90
CA ILE A 287 2.16 15.13 -24.66
C ILE A 287 3.44 15.20 -23.82
N ASP A 288 4.39 14.30 -24.10
CA ASP A 288 5.64 14.16 -23.34
C ASP A 288 6.85 14.74 -24.07
N ILE A 289 6.80 14.87 -25.40
CA ILE A 289 7.90 15.42 -26.19
C ILE A 289 7.38 16.16 -27.41
N ILE A 290 8.05 17.26 -27.76
CA ILE A 290 7.87 18.00 -29.00
C ILE A 290 9.23 18.35 -29.59
N LEU A 291 9.33 18.23 -30.91
CA LEU A 291 10.50 18.69 -31.66
C LEU A 291 10.27 20.11 -32.13
N ASP A 292 11.32 20.91 -32.12
CA ASP A 292 11.34 22.30 -32.60
C ASP A 292 10.20 23.16 -32.01
N PRO A 293 10.11 23.31 -30.66
CA PRO A 293 9.09 24.12 -30.04
C PRO A 293 9.17 25.58 -30.51
N HIS A 294 8.04 26.28 -30.43
CA HIS A 294 8.01 27.69 -30.81
C HIS A 294 8.86 28.52 -29.84
N GLN A 295 9.74 29.37 -30.36
CA GLN A 295 10.71 30.16 -29.59
C GLN A 295 10.14 30.96 -28.41
N SER A 296 8.87 31.38 -28.49
CA SER A 296 8.20 32.10 -27.40
C SER A 296 8.04 31.27 -26.11
N TYR A 297 8.20 29.95 -26.19
CA TYR A 297 8.12 29.03 -25.05
C TYR A 297 9.48 28.64 -24.49
N TYR A 298 10.60 29.03 -25.11
CA TYR A 298 11.93 28.60 -24.63
C TYR A 298 12.22 29.05 -23.19
N SER A 299 11.92 30.30 -22.85
CA SER A 299 12.10 30.80 -21.47
C SER A 299 11.17 30.11 -20.46
N ILE A 300 9.98 29.72 -20.90
CA ILE A 300 8.99 29.01 -20.08
C ILE A 300 9.49 27.59 -19.81
N PHE A 301 9.87 26.84 -20.86
CA PHE A 301 10.38 25.48 -20.72
C PHE A 301 11.69 25.44 -19.93
N ASN A 302 12.61 26.38 -20.15
CA ASN A 302 13.86 26.46 -19.40
C ASN A 302 13.68 26.80 -17.91
N SER A 303 12.52 27.33 -17.52
CA SER A 303 12.19 27.64 -16.13
C SER A 303 11.32 26.56 -15.46
N SER A 304 10.91 25.52 -16.20
CA SER A 304 10.06 24.44 -15.70
C SER A 304 10.88 23.43 -14.90
N SER A 305 10.32 22.89 -13.81
CA SER A 305 10.88 21.72 -13.12
C SER A 305 10.58 20.40 -13.85
N ASP A 306 9.55 20.39 -14.68
CA ASP A 306 8.97 19.17 -15.24
C ASP A 306 9.32 18.98 -16.73
N ILE A 307 9.82 20.03 -17.38
CA ILE A 307 10.16 20.04 -18.81
C ILE A 307 11.63 20.39 -18.98
N LYS A 308 12.33 19.58 -19.77
CA LYS A 308 13.69 19.84 -20.24
C LYS A 308 13.63 20.45 -21.64
N LEU A 309 14.21 21.63 -21.81
CA LEU A 309 14.54 22.19 -23.12
C LEU A 309 15.97 21.78 -23.49
N VAL A 310 16.14 21.10 -24.61
CA VAL A 310 17.43 20.62 -25.12
C VAL A 310 17.83 21.49 -26.31
N ASP A 311 19.00 22.12 -26.22
CA ASP A 311 19.64 22.77 -27.37
C ASP A 311 20.24 21.69 -28.26
N VAL A 312 19.62 21.45 -29.42
CA VAL A 312 20.05 20.43 -30.38
C VAL A 312 21.22 20.95 -31.23
N GLY A 313 21.28 22.27 -31.46
CA GLY A 313 22.27 22.92 -32.31
C GLY A 313 21.79 23.17 -33.74
N ASN A 314 22.72 23.59 -34.60
CA ASN A 314 22.46 23.78 -36.02
C ASN A 314 22.11 22.45 -36.69
N SER A 315 20.91 22.37 -37.23
CA SER A 315 20.44 21.18 -37.94
C SER A 315 21.17 20.95 -39.27
N THR A 316 21.05 19.75 -39.82
CA THR A 316 21.46 19.44 -41.19
C THR A 316 20.41 19.79 -42.23
N GLU A 317 19.34 20.51 -41.85
CA GLU A 317 18.36 21.02 -42.79
C GLU A 317 18.87 22.32 -43.43
N ILE A 318 18.69 22.47 -44.75
CA ILE A 318 18.96 23.72 -45.44
C ILE A 318 17.65 24.38 -45.89
N GLN A 319 17.55 25.68 -45.69
CA GLN A 319 16.48 26.55 -46.17
C GLN A 319 17.05 27.47 -47.25
N TYR A 320 16.39 27.55 -48.40
CA TYR A 320 16.91 28.30 -49.55
C TYR A 320 15.79 28.91 -50.41
N LEU A 321 16.16 29.99 -51.12
CA LEU A 321 15.35 30.52 -52.21
C LEU A 321 15.87 29.93 -53.53
N GLY A 322 15.06 29.03 -54.09
CA GLY A 322 15.25 28.45 -55.41
C GLY A 322 15.01 29.47 -56.51
N MET A 323 15.85 29.38 -57.54
CA MET A 323 15.76 30.18 -58.76
C MET A 323 15.74 29.23 -59.94
N ASN A 324 14.79 29.38 -60.85
CA ASN A 324 14.76 28.58 -62.06
C ASN A 324 15.91 29.01 -62.99
N ASN A 325 16.95 28.19 -63.08
CA ASN A 325 18.19 28.46 -63.80
C ASN A 325 18.01 28.47 -65.32
N LYS A 326 16.91 27.89 -65.82
CA LYS A 326 16.50 27.93 -67.23
C LYS A 326 15.86 29.28 -67.57
N ASN A 327 15.05 29.84 -66.65
CA ASN A 327 14.33 31.10 -66.86
C ASN A 327 15.15 32.34 -66.46
N ILE A 328 16.02 32.21 -65.45
CA ILE A 328 16.76 33.33 -64.83
C ILE A 328 18.25 33.22 -65.20
N PRO A 329 18.81 34.14 -66.01
CA PRO A 329 20.22 34.13 -66.39
C PRO A 329 21.16 34.26 -65.19
N VAL A 330 22.38 33.71 -65.28
CA VAL A 330 23.37 33.66 -64.18
C VAL A 330 23.65 35.03 -63.55
N ASN A 331 23.80 36.10 -64.36
CA ASN A 331 24.05 37.44 -63.85
C ASN A 331 22.83 38.02 -63.09
N VAL A 332 21.60 37.67 -63.50
CA VAL A 332 20.39 38.06 -62.77
C VAL A 332 20.26 37.26 -61.47
N ARG A 333 20.60 35.96 -61.47
CA ARG A 333 20.65 35.15 -60.24
C ARG A 333 21.67 35.70 -59.25
N LYS A 334 22.87 36.04 -59.71
CA LYS A 334 23.90 36.73 -58.93
C LYS A 334 23.39 38.06 -58.37
N ALA A 335 22.68 38.85 -59.17
CA ALA A 335 22.05 40.09 -58.71
C ALA A 335 21.04 39.82 -57.59
N ILE A 336 20.13 38.86 -57.77
CA ILE A 336 19.16 38.46 -56.75
C ILE A 336 19.85 38.04 -55.45
N SER A 337 20.92 37.23 -55.51
CA SER A 337 21.67 36.83 -54.30
C SER A 337 22.29 38.00 -53.53
N TYR A 338 22.73 39.07 -54.21
CA TYR A 338 23.18 40.29 -53.53
C TYR A 338 22.04 41.23 -53.10
N ALA A 339 20.80 41.01 -53.53
CA ALA A 339 19.67 41.86 -53.15
C ALA A 339 18.97 41.42 -51.87
N ILE A 340 19.08 40.15 -51.47
CA ILE A 340 18.35 39.61 -50.31
C ILE A 340 18.94 40.07 -48.98
N ASN A 341 18.07 40.57 -48.09
CA ASN A 341 18.42 40.87 -46.71
C ASN A 341 18.41 39.61 -45.83
N TYR A 342 19.46 38.80 -45.93
CA TYR A 342 19.61 37.57 -45.13
C TYR A 342 19.65 37.83 -43.61
N THR A 343 20.18 38.97 -43.18
CA THR A 343 20.20 39.36 -41.76
C THR A 343 18.78 39.55 -41.22
N TYR A 344 17.88 40.16 -42.00
CA TYR A 344 16.47 40.31 -41.62
C TYR A 344 15.76 38.96 -41.54
N ILE A 345 16.00 38.07 -42.51
CA ILE A 345 15.46 36.70 -42.47
C ILE A 345 15.89 36.02 -41.17
N ILE A 346 17.18 36.02 -40.85
CA ILE A 346 17.72 35.32 -39.68
C ILE A 346 17.28 35.96 -38.37
N LYS A 347 17.42 37.29 -38.21
CA LYS A 347 17.19 37.97 -36.94
C LYS A 347 15.71 38.22 -36.65
N ASP A 348 14.97 38.65 -37.66
CA ASP A 348 13.61 39.19 -37.47
C ASP A 348 12.54 38.15 -37.85
N MET A 349 12.73 37.37 -38.92
CA MET A 349 11.73 36.38 -39.36
C MET A 349 11.82 35.06 -38.58
N VAL A 350 13.03 34.60 -38.23
CA VAL A 350 13.26 33.36 -37.45
C VAL A 350 13.91 33.61 -36.08
N GLY A 351 13.87 34.86 -35.60
CA GLY A 351 14.23 35.23 -34.21
C GLY A 351 15.68 35.01 -33.80
N GLY A 352 16.60 34.83 -34.74
CA GLY A 352 18.01 34.55 -34.48
C GLY A 352 18.34 33.08 -34.24
N HIS A 353 17.37 32.16 -34.34
CA HIS A 353 17.55 30.72 -34.17
C HIS A 353 17.89 30.03 -35.50
N ALA A 354 18.87 30.58 -36.21
CA ALA A 354 19.36 30.01 -37.46
C ALA A 354 20.76 30.56 -37.79
N GLU A 355 21.56 29.77 -38.49
CA GLU A 355 22.83 30.23 -39.05
C GLU A 355 22.72 30.45 -40.55
N ARG A 356 23.38 31.50 -41.05
CA ARG A 356 23.56 31.76 -42.47
C ARG A 356 24.13 30.52 -43.17
N LEU A 357 23.42 30.00 -44.16
CA LEU A 357 23.92 28.91 -45.00
C LEU A 357 25.08 29.43 -45.86
N LYS A 358 26.26 28.81 -45.71
CA LYS A 358 27.49 29.19 -46.44
C LYS A 358 27.90 28.20 -47.53
N SER A 359 27.18 27.08 -47.62
CA SER A 359 27.46 26.00 -48.57
C SER A 359 26.19 25.26 -48.97
N PRO A 360 26.11 24.64 -50.17
CA PRO A 360 25.05 23.69 -50.50
C PRO A 360 25.03 22.43 -49.61
N ILE A 361 26.09 22.17 -48.83
CA ILE A 361 26.19 21.07 -47.88
C ILE A 361 26.24 21.67 -46.45
N PRO A 362 25.33 21.30 -45.54
CA PRO A 362 25.34 21.82 -44.17
C PRO A 362 26.51 21.25 -43.34
N GLU A 363 27.00 22.00 -42.35
CA GLU A 363 28.24 21.69 -41.59
C GLU A 363 28.24 20.31 -40.90
N GLY A 364 27.06 19.81 -40.50
CA GLY A 364 26.90 18.47 -39.89
C GLY A 364 26.99 17.29 -40.87
N ILE A 365 27.37 17.52 -42.12
CA ILE A 365 27.54 16.49 -43.15
C ILE A 365 28.99 16.44 -43.61
N THR A 366 29.54 15.24 -43.76
CA THR A 366 30.92 15.00 -44.20
C THR A 366 31.28 15.84 -45.43
N TYR A 367 32.51 16.38 -45.51
CA TYR A 367 33.00 17.23 -46.61
C TYR A 367 32.29 18.58 -46.83
N ALA A 368 31.40 19.01 -45.93
CA ALA A 368 30.95 20.40 -45.92
C ALA A 368 32.14 21.37 -45.82
N ASN A 369 32.08 22.44 -46.61
CA ASN A 369 33.08 23.50 -46.60
C ASN A 369 32.38 24.85 -46.49
N TRP A 370 32.53 25.50 -45.33
CA TRP A 370 31.82 26.72 -44.96
C TRP A 370 32.69 27.98 -45.00
N PHE A 371 33.88 27.89 -45.62
CA PHE A 371 34.83 29.00 -45.72
C PHE A 371 34.59 29.92 -46.94
N PHE A 372 33.55 29.66 -47.73
CA PHE A 372 33.23 30.45 -48.92
C PHE A 372 32.62 31.82 -48.57
N ASP A 373 32.94 32.83 -49.39
CA ASP A 373 32.34 34.16 -49.29
C ASP A 373 30.99 34.17 -50.03
N VAL A 374 29.93 33.81 -49.31
CA VAL A 374 28.56 33.85 -49.86
C VAL A 374 28.04 35.28 -50.02
N PRO A 375 27.17 35.55 -51.01
CA PRO A 375 26.53 36.85 -51.15
C PRO A 375 25.87 37.34 -49.85
N THR A 376 26.19 38.57 -49.50
CA THR A 376 25.55 39.37 -48.45
C THR A 376 24.88 40.58 -49.10
N MET A 377 23.84 41.14 -48.48
CA MET A 377 23.07 42.22 -49.10
C MET A 377 23.98 43.39 -49.51
N ASN A 378 24.03 43.67 -50.81
CA ASN A 378 24.79 44.76 -51.40
C ASN A 378 24.09 45.20 -52.70
N ILE A 379 23.23 46.22 -52.58
CA ILE A 379 22.42 46.70 -53.71
C ILE A 379 23.29 47.23 -54.86
N THR A 380 24.47 47.81 -54.57
CA THR A 380 25.40 48.24 -55.63
C THR A 380 25.93 47.07 -56.44
N LYS A 381 26.47 46.03 -55.79
CA LYS A 381 26.90 44.80 -56.48
C LYS A 381 25.75 44.14 -57.23
N SER A 382 24.54 44.18 -56.67
CA SER A 382 23.34 43.64 -57.28
C SER A 382 22.96 44.39 -58.57
N ARG A 383 22.91 45.73 -58.54
CA ARG A 383 22.66 46.57 -59.73
C ARG A 383 23.75 46.43 -60.78
N THR A 384 25.02 46.33 -60.38
CA THR A 384 26.13 46.01 -61.31
C THR A 384 25.91 44.67 -61.99
N ALA A 385 25.51 43.63 -61.25
CA ALA A 385 25.20 42.33 -61.84
C ALA A 385 23.97 42.37 -62.78
N MET A 386 22.98 43.23 -62.50
CA MET A 386 21.88 43.51 -63.44
C MET A 386 22.39 44.17 -64.73
N GLN A 387 23.36 45.08 -64.65
CA GLN A 387 24.01 45.69 -65.82
C GLN A 387 24.83 44.67 -66.61
N ASP A 388 25.52 43.76 -65.95
CA ASP A 388 26.21 42.63 -66.59
C ASP A 388 25.21 41.69 -67.29
N ALA A 389 23.94 41.69 -66.88
CA ALA A 389 22.83 41.01 -67.56
C ALA A 389 22.17 41.84 -68.67
N GLY A 390 22.59 43.10 -68.87
CA GLY A 390 22.05 44.02 -69.88
C GLY A 390 20.92 44.93 -69.40
N TYR A 391 20.58 44.94 -68.12
CA TYR A 391 19.52 45.75 -67.54
C TYR A 391 20.07 47.02 -66.85
N GLY A 392 19.35 48.14 -66.95
CA GLY A 392 19.79 49.40 -66.33
C GLY A 392 21.09 49.98 -66.91
N LEU A 393 21.45 49.63 -68.16
CA LEU A 393 22.62 50.19 -68.84
C LEU A 393 22.50 51.72 -68.93
N GLY A 394 23.55 52.41 -68.48
CA GLY A 394 23.59 53.88 -68.43
C GLY A 394 23.08 54.51 -67.14
N LEU A 395 22.52 53.73 -66.22
CA LEU A 395 22.21 54.17 -64.85
C LEU A 395 23.44 54.00 -63.93
N ASP A 396 23.61 54.85 -62.93
CA ASP A 396 24.58 54.65 -61.86
C ASP A 396 24.10 53.49 -60.95
N PRO A 397 24.87 52.39 -60.79
CA PRO A 397 24.47 51.26 -59.95
C PRO A 397 24.64 51.53 -58.45
N THR A 398 25.23 52.65 -58.03
CA THR A 398 25.51 52.96 -56.62
C THR A 398 24.21 53.06 -55.81
N TYR A 399 24.14 52.39 -54.66
CA TYR A 399 22.97 52.42 -53.78
C TYR A 399 22.93 53.76 -53.04
N GLY A 400 21.78 54.46 -53.09
CA GLY A 400 21.68 55.85 -52.66
C GLY A 400 22.37 56.84 -53.61
N GLY A 401 22.75 56.40 -54.81
CA GLY A 401 23.34 57.22 -55.86
C GLY A 401 22.31 58.10 -56.61
N PRO A 402 22.74 58.84 -57.64
CA PRO A 402 21.90 59.81 -58.36
C PRO A 402 20.69 59.17 -59.07
N ASP A 403 20.79 57.89 -59.47
CA ASP A 403 19.73 57.17 -60.19
C ASP A 403 18.90 56.24 -59.28
N GLU A 404 18.93 56.41 -57.95
CA GLU A 404 18.20 55.57 -56.99
C GLU A 404 16.70 55.49 -57.29
N GLU A 405 16.05 56.62 -57.57
CA GLU A 405 14.62 56.67 -57.90
C GLU A 405 14.31 55.97 -59.24
N LEU A 406 15.23 56.06 -60.22
CA LEU A 406 15.09 55.39 -61.51
C LEU A 406 15.21 53.87 -61.36
N TRP A 407 16.16 53.39 -60.55
CA TRP A 407 16.26 51.97 -60.23
C TRP A 407 15.03 51.44 -59.48
N ASN A 408 14.54 52.17 -58.49
CA ASN A 408 13.40 51.75 -57.66
C ASN A 408 12.05 51.78 -58.39
N SER A 409 11.93 52.58 -59.45
CA SER A 409 10.74 52.65 -60.31
C SER A 409 10.84 51.80 -61.58
N ALA A 410 12.02 51.23 -61.86
CA ALA A 410 12.21 50.35 -63.01
C ALA A 410 11.50 49.01 -62.83
N SER A 411 11.07 48.44 -63.95
CA SER A 411 10.54 47.07 -64.04
C SER A 411 11.18 46.43 -65.28
N PHE A 412 12.44 46.04 -65.14
CA PHE A 412 13.23 45.45 -66.22
C PHE A 412 12.81 44.03 -66.53
N VAL A 413 12.51 43.26 -65.48
CA VAL A 413 12.03 41.88 -65.56
C VAL A 413 10.99 41.64 -64.47
N THR A 414 10.11 40.67 -64.72
CA THR A 414 9.11 40.22 -63.75
C THR A 414 9.27 38.73 -63.52
N TYR A 415 9.27 38.30 -62.26
CA TYR A 415 9.32 36.89 -61.86
C TYR A 415 8.18 36.55 -60.92
N ASN A 416 7.63 35.34 -61.05
CA ASN A 416 6.68 34.83 -60.06
C ASN A 416 7.39 34.21 -58.85
N TYR A 417 6.87 34.45 -57.66
CA TYR A 417 7.29 33.74 -56.46
C TYR A 417 6.23 32.72 -56.06
N SER A 418 6.54 31.45 -56.25
CA SER A 418 5.66 30.32 -55.97
C SER A 418 5.92 29.75 -54.58
N TYR A 419 4.86 29.60 -53.80
CA TYR A 419 4.89 29.08 -52.43
C TYR A 419 3.52 28.50 -52.05
N ASN A 420 3.45 27.75 -50.96
CA ASN A 420 2.16 27.30 -50.43
C ASN A 420 1.54 28.32 -49.47
N ILE A 421 0.27 28.64 -49.68
CA ILE A 421 -0.54 29.45 -48.77
C ILE A 421 -0.73 28.71 -47.43
N GLY A 422 -0.82 29.46 -46.34
CA GLY A 422 -0.91 28.92 -44.98
C GLY A 422 0.44 28.71 -44.29
N ASN A 423 1.57 28.89 -45.01
CA ASN A 423 2.89 29.01 -44.41
C ASN A 423 3.27 30.50 -44.29
N SER A 424 3.18 31.05 -43.08
CA SER A 424 3.43 32.48 -42.82
C SER A 424 4.84 32.91 -43.20
N PHE A 425 5.85 32.10 -42.90
CA PHE A 425 7.24 32.40 -43.26
C PHE A 425 7.39 32.57 -44.78
N ARG A 426 6.86 31.65 -45.59
CA ARG A 426 6.92 31.74 -47.06
C ARG A 426 6.12 32.92 -47.60
N GLN A 427 5.00 33.29 -46.98
CA GLN A 427 4.23 34.49 -47.30
C GLN A 427 5.00 35.79 -46.98
N ASP A 428 5.72 35.83 -45.86
CA ASP A 428 6.53 37.00 -45.50
C ASP A 428 7.75 37.14 -46.44
N ILE A 429 8.32 36.02 -46.91
CA ILE A 429 9.35 36.04 -47.96
C ILE A 429 8.83 36.72 -49.23
N PHE A 430 7.57 36.54 -49.63
CA PHE A 430 7.01 37.24 -50.80
C PHE A 430 7.12 38.77 -50.65
N ILE A 431 6.73 39.30 -49.49
CA ILE A 431 6.82 40.74 -49.19
C ILE A 431 8.27 41.22 -49.17
N LEU A 432 9.17 40.42 -48.59
CA LEU A 432 10.60 40.71 -48.58
C LEU A 432 11.19 40.74 -49.99
N LEU A 433 10.81 39.81 -50.87
CA LEU A 433 11.24 39.76 -52.25
C LEU A 433 10.72 40.97 -53.04
N GLN A 434 9.46 41.37 -52.86
CA GLN A 434 8.93 42.61 -53.46
C GLN A 434 9.74 43.84 -53.04
N ASN A 435 10.08 43.95 -51.75
CA ASN A 435 10.86 45.08 -51.24
C ASN A 435 12.31 45.07 -51.74
N ASN A 436 12.98 43.92 -51.72
CA ASN A 436 14.40 43.83 -52.05
C ASN A 436 14.65 43.87 -53.54
N LEU A 437 13.86 43.15 -54.33
CA LEU A 437 14.08 43.00 -55.76
C LEU A 437 13.63 44.22 -56.56
N SER A 438 12.67 45.00 -56.05
CA SER A 438 12.31 46.31 -56.67
C SER A 438 13.48 47.30 -56.66
N LYS A 439 14.40 47.21 -55.69
CA LYS A 439 15.59 48.08 -55.62
C LYS A 439 16.56 47.89 -56.77
N ILE A 440 16.41 46.80 -57.52
CA ILE A 440 17.24 46.46 -58.68
C ILE A 440 16.41 46.34 -59.98
N GLY A 441 15.18 46.86 -59.96
CA GLY A 441 14.28 46.87 -61.11
C GLY A 441 13.67 45.51 -61.46
N ILE A 442 13.59 44.57 -60.50
CA ILE A 442 12.88 43.29 -60.65
C ILE A 442 11.52 43.40 -59.96
N SER A 443 10.44 43.12 -60.69
CA SER A 443 9.08 43.03 -60.14
C SER A 443 8.76 41.59 -59.75
N VAL A 444 8.16 41.39 -58.57
CA VAL A 444 7.77 40.05 -58.08
C VAL A 444 6.26 39.96 -57.97
N ILE A 445 5.68 38.97 -58.65
CA ILE A 445 4.24 38.69 -58.62
C ILE A 445 3.93 37.48 -57.73
N ASP A 446 2.77 37.51 -57.08
CA ASP A 446 2.31 36.47 -56.17
C ASP A 446 1.97 35.18 -56.94
N GLY A 447 2.59 34.07 -56.54
CA GLY A 447 2.35 32.72 -57.04
C GLY A 447 1.85 31.76 -55.97
N GLY A 448 1.24 32.27 -54.89
CA GLY A 448 0.70 31.45 -53.81
C GLY A 448 -0.33 30.42 -54.29
N THR A 449 -0.15 29.16 -53.91
CA THR A 449 -1.08 28.05 -54.20
C THR A 449 -1.18 27.07 -53.01
N THR A 450 -1.92 25.96 -53.12
CA THR A 450 -1.96 24.89 -52.11
C THR A 450 -0.64 24.13 -52.05
N TRP A 451 -0.33 23.49 -50.91
CA TRP A 451 0.88 22.63 -50.79
C TRP A 451 0.94 21.53 -51.85
N LYS A 452 -0.20 20.87 -52.11
CA LYS A 452 -0.29 19.82 -53.13
C LYS A 452 0.06 20.38 -54.51
N GLU A 453 -0.54 21.49 -54.92
CA GLU A 453 -0.25 22.06 -56.23
C GLU A 453 1.20 22.57 -56.33
N PHE A 454 1.71 23.21 -55.29
CA PHE A 454 3.10 23.68 -55.24
C PHE A 454 4.10 22.53 -55.43
N THR A 455 3.91 21.42 -54.70
CA THR A 455 4.74 20.22 -54.85
C THR A 455 4.49 19.46 -56.15
N ASP A 456 3.28 19.47 -56.71
CA ASP A 456 3.00 18.90 -58.04
C ASP A 456 3.80 19.66 -59.12
N ILE A 457 3.96 20.98 -58.99
CA ILE A 457 4.77 21.79 -59.91
C ILE A 457 6.27 21.51 -59.75
N LEU A 458 6.80 21.58 -58.52
CA LEU A 458 8.22 21.37 -58.22
C LEU A 458 8.74 20.03 -58.75
N PHE A 459 7.91 18.99 -58.66
CA PHE A 459 8.26 17.62 -59.02
C PHE A 459 7.66 17.16 -60.36
N GLU A 460 7.11 18.06 -61.18
CA GLU A 460 6.54 17.77 -62.50
C GLU A 460 5.48 16.65 -62.53
N ARG A 461 4.47 16.76 -61.67
CA ARG A 461 3.37 15.78 -61.52
C ARG A 461 2.05 16.34 -62.01
N GLU A 462 1.10 15.45 -62.30
CA GLU A 462 -0.26 15.81 -62.76
C GLU A 462 -0.26 16.74 -64.01
N GLY A 463 0.73 16.57 -64.89
CA GLY A 463 0.92 17.40 -66.08
C GLY A 463 1.39 18.83 -65.80
N ARG A 464 1.78 19.15 -64.57
CA ARG A 464 2.40 20.43 -64.21
C ARG A 464 3.91 20.39 -64.49
N SER A 465 4.52 21.55 -64.70
CA SER A 465 5.96 21.65 -64.97
C SER A 465 6.60 22.78 -64.17
N ARG A 466 7.80 22.51 -63.63
CA ARG A 466 8.68 23.49 -62.99
C ARG A 466 9.13 24.62 -63.92
N ASP A 467 8.86 24.53 -65.24
CA ASP A 467 9.02 25.66 -66.16
C ASP A 467 8.13 26.87 -65.80
N SER A 468 7.02 26.66 -65.09
CA SER A 468 6.08 27.72 -64.70
C SER A 468 6.46 28.47 -63.41
N ILE A 469 7.59 28.14 -62.78
CA ILE A 469 8.06 28.80 -61.55
C ILE A 469 9.41 29.48 -61.80
N ASP A 470 9.56 30.70 -61.33
CA ASP A 470 10.80 31.46 -61.41
C ASP A 470 11.54 31.47 -60.07
N LEU A 471 10.84 31.84 -59.00
CA LEU A 471 11.35 31.90 -57.63
C LEU A 471 10.48 31.03 -56.72
N PHE A 472 11.09 30.34 -55.75
CA PHE A 472 10.35 29.57 -54.75
C PHE A 472 11.20 29.41 -53.49
N TRP A 473 10.58 29.35 -52.30
CA TRP A 473 11.30 29.05 -51.06
C TRP A 473 11.04 27.60 -50.65
N PHE A 474 12.09 26.85 -50.35
CA PHE A 474 11.98 25.45 -50.00
C PHE A 474 13.07 25.02 -49.01
N GLU A 475 12.86 23.86 -48.42
CA GLU A 475 13.76 23.20 -47.49
C GLU A 475 14.26 21.87 -48.05
N ARG A 476 15.43 21.44 -47.57
CA ARG A 476 15.92 20.10 -47.79
C ARG A 476 16.53 19.54 -46.52
N ILE A 477 16.04 18.38 -46.12
CA ILE A 477 16.57 17.52 -45.05
C ILE A 477 17.38 16.40 -45.73
N PRO A 478 18.49 15.92 -45.15
CA PRO A 478 19.24 14.82 -45.73
C PRO A 478 18.42 13.52 -45.66
N ASP A 479 18.37 12.79 -46.78
CA ASP A 479 17.81 11.44 -46.82
C ASP A 479 18.76 10.46 -46.09
N TYR A 480 20.07 10.69 -46.21
CA TYR A 480 21.17 9.96 -45.57
C TYR A 480 22.40 10.90 -45.45
N ILE A 481 23.37 10.56 -44.59
CA ILE A 481 24.46 11.46 -44.15
C ILE A 481 25.68 11.42 -45.11
N ASP A 482 25.43 11.63 -46.39
CA ASP A 482 26.48 11.81 -47.40
C ASP A 482 26.20 13.06 -48.25
N PRO A 483 27.22 13.85 -48.65
CA PRO A 483 27.05 15.01 -49.53
C PRO A 483 26.21 14.79 -50.79
N SER A 484 26.19 13.57 -51.33
CA SER A 484 25.37 13.23 -52.49
C SER A 484 23.89 13.47 -52.23
N THR A 485 23.42 13.38 -50.98
CA THR A 485 22.04 13.66 -50.59
C THR A 485 21.64 15.12 -50.84
N PHE A 486 22.57 16.08 -50.94
CA PHE A 486 22.26 17.46 -51.31
C PHE A 486 22.63 17.73 -52.76
N ILE A 487 23.85 17.33 -53.15
CA ILE A 487 24.41 17.74 -54.43
C ILE A 487 23.66 17.11 -55.61
N ASN A 488 23.53 15.78 -55.60
CA ASN A 488 22.90 15.04 -56.67
C ASN A 488 21.45 15.52 -56.89
N PRO A 489 20.59 15.61 -55.85
CA PRO A 489 19.20 15.94 -56.06
C PRO A 489 18.90 17.42 -56.39
N LEU A 490 19.74 18.36 -55.95
CA LEU A 490 19.49 19.79 -56.14
C LEU A 490 20.21 20.42 -57.33
N PHE A 491 21.37 19.89 -57.74
CA PHE A 491 22.27 20.58 -58.67
C PHE A 491 22.71 19.76 -59.88
N THR A 492 22.19 18.54 -60.03
CA THR A 492 22.55 17.68 -61.16
C THR A 492 21.34 17.27 -61.97
N ASN A 493 21.56 16.90 -63.23
CA ASN A 493 20.52 16.37 -64.11
C ASN A 493 20.23 14.88 -63.85
N ARG A 494 20.90 14.27 -62.87
CA ARG A 494 20.65 12.90 -62.40
C ARG A 494 19.54 12.81 -61.35
N SER A 495 19.20 13.94 -60.74
CA SER A 495 18.25 14.00 -59.65
C SER A 495 16.87 13.46 -60.02
N VAL A 496 16.37 12.58 -59.17
CA VAL A 496 14.98 12.13 -59.14
C VAL A 496 14.09 12.97 -58.23
N ALA A 497 14.68 13.78 -57.34
CA ALA A 497 14.03 14.91 -56.69
C ALA A 497 13.87 16.11 -57.65
N ASN A 498 14.04 15.86 -58.95
CA ASN A 498 13.67 16.69 -60.07
C ASN A 498 14.35 18.06 -60.17
N ASN A 499 15.50 18.28 -59.48
CA ASN A 499 16.36 19.46 -59.61
C ASN A 499 15.49 20.70 -59.85
N ALA A 500 14.65 21.04 -58.87
CA ALA A 500 13.53 21.97 -59.08
C ALA A 500 13.97 23.35 -59.60
N ALA A 501 15.20 23.75 -59.27
CA ALA A 501 15.85 24.96 -59.76
C ALA A 501 16.40 24.83 -61.20
N GLN A 502 16.28 23.68 -61.85
CA GLN A 502 16.71 23.39 -63.23
C GLN A 502 18.19 23.68 -63.48
N VAL A 503 19.05 23.36 -62.52
CA VAL A 503 20.51 23.59 -62.61
C VAL A 503 21.10 22.66 -63.67
N ASN A 504 21.70 23.22 -64.72
CA ASN A 504 22.31 22.44 -65.80
C ASN A 504 23.78 22.85 -65.98
N ASP A 505 24.64 22.34 -65.10
CA ASP A 505 26.08 22.60 -65.14
C ASP A 505 26.87 21.31 -65.39
N SER A 506 27.51 21.22 -66.57
CA SER A 506 28.23 20.01 -66.99
C SER A 506 29.43 19.64 -66.11
N GLN A 507 30.05 20.63 -65.45
CA GLN A 507 31.24 20.39 -64.64
C GLN A 507 30.85 19.90 -63.24
N VAL A 508 29.81 20.49 -62.63
CA VAL A 508 29.19 19.99 -61.39
C VAL A 508 28.70 18.56 -61.61
N GLN A 509 28.02 18.30 -62.72
CA GLN A 509 27.60 16.96 -63.10
C GLN A 509 28.79 15.98 -63.14
N ALA A 510 29.85 16.30 -63.90
CA ALA A 510 31.00 15.42 -64.05
C ALA A 510 31.75 15.15 -62.73
N TRP A 511 31.95 16.18 -61.89
CA TRP A 511 32.57 15.98 -60.59
C TRP A 511 31.71 15.18 -59.63
N MET A 512 30.39 15.38 -59.66
CA MET A 512 29.49 14.59 -58.83
C MET A 512 29.50 13.11 -59.25
N GLU A 513 29.55 12.82 -60.55
CA GLU A 513 29.69 11.45 -61.07
C GLU A 513 30.98 10.77 -60.63
N GLN A 514 32.09 11.52 -60.60
CA GLN A 514 33.36 11.04 -60.07
C GLN A 514 33.29 10.82 -58.55
N ALA A 515 32.64 11.72 -57.81
CA ALA A 515 32.54 11.64 -56.36
C ALA A 515 31.72 10.44 -55.87
N LEU A 516 30.75 9.95 -56.65
CA LEU A 516 29.96 8.77 -56.33
C LEU A 516 30.74 7.45 -56.40
N VAL A 517 31.85 7.41 -57.16
CA VAL A 517 32.66 6.19 -57.37
C VAL A 517 34.06 6.28 -56.73
N GLU A 518 34.45 7.45 -56.20
CA GLU A 518 35.78 7.72 -55.67
C GLU A 518 35.96 7.18 -54.24
N THR A 519 36.67 6.06 -54.10
CA THR A 519 36.90 5.42 -52.80
C THR A 519 37.97 6.11 -51.94
N ASN A 520 38.80 6.99 -52.50
CA ASN A 520 39.79 7.74 -51.74
C ASN A 520 39.15 8.96 -51.06
N PRO A 521 39.07 9.03 -49.72
CA PRO A 521 38.39 10.12 -49.02
C PRO A 521 38.96 11.51 -49.33
N SER A 522 40.27 11.61 -49.57
CA SER A 522 40.92 12.90 -49.85
C SER A 522 40.57 13.43 -51.24
N LEU A 523 40.54 12.55 -52.25
CA LEU A 523 40.13 12.93 -53.62
C LEU A 523 38.64 13.23 -53.67
N ARG A 524 37.83 12.42 -52.97
CA ARG A 524 36.38 12.64 -52.86
C ARG A 524 36.06 13.99 -52.22
N LYS A 525 36.76 14.36 -51.14
CA LYS A 525 36.66 15.70 -50.54
C LYS A 525 36.99 16.81 -51.54
N GLN A 526 38.08 16.67 -52.30
CA GLN A 526 38.48 17.68 -53.30
C GLN A 526 37.39 17.90 -54.36
N LEU A 527 36.73 16.83 -54.83
CA LEU A 527 35.61 16.93 -55.76
C LEU A 527 34.44 17.73 -55.14
N TYR A 528 34.09 17.45 -53.88
CA TYR A 528 33.03 18.21 -53.20
C TYR A 528 33.42 19.66 -52.92
N ASP A 529 34.69 19.96 -52.61
CA ASP A 529 35.17 21.34 -52.47
C ASP A 529 35.01 22.10 -53.80
N GLN A 530 35.38 21.48 -54.94
CA GLN A 530 35.23 22.06 -56.27
C GLN A 530 33.75 22.31 -56.65
N ILE A 531 32.88 21.35 -56.34
CA ILE A 531 31.43 21.49 -56.57
C ILE A 531 30.87 22.66 -55.76
N GLN A 532 31.13 22.69 -54.44
CA GLN A 532 30.63 23.74 -53.56
C GLN A 532 31.10 25.12 -54.04
N GLN A 533 32.39 25.27 -54.34
CA GLN A 533 32.96 26.52 -54.84
C GLN A 533 32.27 26.99 -56.12
N ARG A 534 32.14 26.11 -57.12
CA ARG A 534 31.53 26.43 -58.41
C ARG A 534 30.08 26.89 -58.27
N LEU A 535 29.31 26.22 -57.41
CA LEU A 535 27.92 26.59 -57.16
C LEU A 535 27.81 27.98 -56.51
N ILE A 536 28.70 28.30 -55.56
CA ILE A 536 28.64 29.53 -54.78
C ILE A 536 29.20 30.75 -55.54
N GLU A 537 30.33 30.58 -56.22
CA GLU A 537 31.12 31.70 -56.76
C GLU A 537 30.88 31.97 -58.25
N GLU A 538 30.36 31.00 -59.01
CA GLU A 538 30.19 31.11 -60.46
C GLU A 538 28.75 30.90 -60.93
N VAL A 539 28.09 29.82 -60.46
CA VAL A 539 26.78 29.40 -61.01
C VAL A 539 25.61 30.15 -60.37
N TYR A 540 25.71 30.51 -59.08
CA TYR A 540 24.63 31.14 -58.31
C TYR A 540 23.26 30.47 -58.53
N PRO A 541 23.14 29.14 -58.33
CA PRO A 541 21.94 28.41 -58.70
C PRO A 541 20.77 28.70 -57.76
N LEU A 542 21.06 28.99 -56.49
CA LEU A 542 20.12 29.26 -55.42
C LEU A 542 20.64 30.44 -54.61
N CYS A 543 19.74 31.14 -53.95
CA CYS A 543 20.09 31.99 -52.83
C CYS A 543 20.22 31.09 -51.62
N TRP A 544 21.46 30.85 -51.18
CA TRP A 544 21.75 30.23 -49.90
C TRP A 544 20.92 30.96 -48.84
N GLY A 545 20.18 30.28 -47.97
CA GLY A 545 19.34 30.90 -46.94
C GLY A 545 19.92 30.66 -45.56
N PHE A 546 19.42 29.67 -44.83
CA PHE A 546 19.92 29.37 -43.50
C PHE A 546 19.84 27.87 -43.17
N VAL A 547 20.55 27.47 -42.14
CA VAL A 547 20.32 26.23 -41.41
C VAL A 547 19.57 26.57 -40.11
N PRO A 548 18.42 25.95 -39.83
CA PRO A 548 17.72 26.16 -38.56
C PRO A 548 18.58 25.70 -37.37
N HIS A 549 18.57 26.47 -36.28
CA HIS A 549 19.10 26.05 -34.98
C HIS A 549 17.94 25.48 -34.17
N LYS A 550 17.96 24.17 -33.92
CA LYS A 550 16.81 23.44 -33.39
C LYS A 550 16.87 23.23 -31.89
N TYR A 551 15.69 23.10 -31.30
CA TYR A 551 15.51 22.70 -29.90
C TYR A 551 14.54 21.54 -29.82
N ASP A 552 14.68 20.69 -28.82
CA ASP A 552 13.64 19.73 -28.42
C ASP A 552 13.15 20.10 -27.03
N ALA A 553 11.87 19.88 -26.74
CA ALA A 553 11.36 19.99 -25.37
C ALA A 553 10.62 18.72 -24.97
N HIS A 554 10.95 18.17 -23.80
CA HIS A 554 10.34 16.94 -23.33
C HIS A 554 10.19 16.90 -21.82
N ASN A 555 9.30 16.04 -21.34
CA ASN A 555 9.13 15.71 -19.92
C ASN A 555 10.48 15.28 -19.33
N ILE A 556 10.85 15.79 -18.16
CA ILE A 556 12.13 15.50 -17.51
C ILE A 556 12.31 14.00 -17.21
N LYS A 557 11.19 13.26 -17.09
CA LYS A 557 11.16 11.81 -16.84
C LYS A 557 11.42 10.98 -18.09
N LEU A 558 11.39 11.58 -19.30
CA LEU A 558 11.83 10.90 -20.51
C LEU A 558 13.36 10.80 -20.49
N THR A 559 13.87 9.57 -20.44
CA THR A 559 15.30 9.26 -20.48
C THR A 559 15.66 8.45 -21.72
N GLY A 560 16.92 8.56 -22.15
CA GLY A 560 17.44 7.82 -23.31
C GLY A 560 17.17 8.43 -24.69
N TYR A 561 16.33 9.47 -24.80
CA TYR A 561 16.00 10.08 -26.09
C TYR A 561 17.21 10.81 -26.72
N PRO A 562 17.63 10.42 -27.94
CA PRO A 562 18.80 11.01 -28.60
C PRO A 562 18.43 12.22 -29.46
N SER A 563 18.27 13.39 -28.85
CA SER A 563 18.15 14.66 -29.60
C SER A 563 19.34 14.82 -30.56
N ASN A 564 19.05 15.04 -31.84
CA ASN A 564 20.07 15.02 -32.89
C ASN A 564 19.82 16.07 -33.98
N ILE A 565 20.91 16.62 -34.55
CA ILE A 565 20.86 17.67 -35.58
C ILE A 565 20.28 17.19 -36.92
N VAL A 566 20.18 15.88 -37.13
CA VAL A 566 19.54 15.28 -38.31
C VAL A 566 18.02 15.37 -38.22
N GLY A 567 17.49 15.48 -37.00
CA GLY A 567 16.06 15.56 -36.73
C GLY A 567 15.33 14.23 -36.88
N LYS A 568 16.02 13.08 -36.79
CA LYS A 568 15.39 11.75 -36.77
C LYS A 568 14.84 11.43 -35.38
N THR A 569 13.71 10.71 -35.31
CA THR A 569 13.12 10.23 -34.05
C THR A 569 13.24 8.73 -33.93
N TYR A 570 13.73 8.25 -32.79
CA TYR A 570 13.78 6.82 -32.49
C TYR A 570 13.68 6.62 -30.98
N PHE A 571 12.64 5.90 -30.53
CA PHE A 571 12.30 5.81 -29.10
C PHE A 571 12.83 4.55 -28.40
N TYR A 572 13.63 3.73 -29.06
CA TYR A 572 14.31 2.63 -28.40
C TYR A 572 15.77 2.98 -28.07
N PRO A 573 16.27 2.71 -26.84
CA PRO A 573 15.62 2.10 -25.69
C PRO A 573 15.14 3.16 -24.66
N CYS A 574 14.42 4.18 -25.11
CA CYS A 574 13.93 5.24 -24.22
C CYS A 574 13.02 4.67 -23.13
N SER A 575 12.97 5.37 -22.01
CA SER A 575 12.12 5.00 -20.88
C SER A 575 11.41 6.24 -20.36
N ILE A 576 10.17 6.07 -19.95
CA ILE A 576 9.41 7.10 -19.26
C ILE A 576 8.55 6.44 -18.19
N ASP A 577 8.63 6.94 -16.97
CA ASP A 577 7.66 6.64 -15.93
C ASP A 577 7.12 7.92 -15.32
N LYS A 578 5.81 8.10 -15.40
CA LYS A 578 5.10 9.24 -14.83
C LYS A 578 4.28 8.85 -13.60
N LYS A 579 4.16 7.55 -13.33
CA LYS A 579 3.30 7.01 -12.28
C LYS A 579 4.14 6.86 -11.02
N ALA A 580 3.55 7.21 -9.89
CA ALA A 580 4.21 7.03 -8.62
C ALA A 580 4.07 5.59 -8.11
N PRO A 581 5.03 5.12 -7.30
CA PRO A 581 4.98 3.79 -6.70
C PRO A 581 3.76 3.61 -5.82
N SER A 582 3.24 2.40 -5.68
CA SER A 582 2.29 2.08 -4.62
C SER A 582 3.03 1.58 -3.39
N VAL A 583 2.62 2.02 -2.20
CA VAL A 583 3.24 1.66 -0.92
C VAL A 583 2.17 1.11 -0.01
N GLU A 584 2.37 -0.11 0.49
CA GLU A 584 1.49 -0.79 1.43
C GLU A 584 2.22 -1.03 2.75
N ILE A 585 1.59 -0.67 3.87
CA ILE A 585 2.19 -0.85 5.19
C ILE A 585 2.00 -2.30 5.65
N GLU A 586 3.10 -2.96 6.00
CA GLU A 586 3.09 -4.31 6.56
C GLU A 586 3.23 -4.27 8.09
N SER A 587 4.13 -3.43 8.61
CA SER A 587 4.32 -3.20 10.04
C SER A 587 4.96 -1.83 10.31
N PRO A 588 4.56 -1.10 11.36
CA PRO A 588 3.57 -1.46 12.38
C PRO A 588 2.12 -1.28 11.94
N MET A 589 1.23 -2.06 12.56
CA MET A 589 -0.22 -1.92 12.46
C MET A 589 -0.74 -1.04 13.61
N ASN A 590 -1.96 -0.52 13.47
CA ASN A 590 -2.63 0.25 14.53
C ASN A 590 -3.07 -0.66 15.69
N LEU A 591 -2.12 -1.00 16.55
CA LEU A 591 -2.25 -1.90 17.70
C LEU A 591 -1.49 -1.33 18.92
N VAL A 592 -1.70 -1.94 20.08
CA VAL A 592 -0.82 -1.77 21.26
C VAL A 592 0.14 -2.95 21.30
N TYR A 593 1.43 -2.68 21.27
CA TYR A 593 2.49 -3.69 21.30
C TYR A 593 3.04 -3.87 22.72
N ASN A 594 3.13 -5.11 23.21
CA ASN A 594 3.82 -5.46 24.46
C ASN A 594 5.34 -5.55 24.35
N SER A 595 5.89 -5.15 23.21
CA SER A 595 7.31 -5.10 22.96
C SER A 595 7.67 -3.75 22.39
N ASN A 596 8.78 -3.18 22.86
CA ASN A 596 9.40 -2.00 22.25
C ASN A 596 10.15 -2.34 20.96
N GLN A 597 10.30 -3.64 20.66
CA GLN A 597 10.96 -4.16 19.50
C GLN A 597 9.92 -4.38 18.38
N ILE A 598 9.77 -3.39 17.50
CA ILE A 598 8.74 -3.43 16.45
C ILE A 598 9.42 -3.36 15.08
N ASP A 599 9.02 -4.27 14.19
CA ASP A 599 9.50 -4.29 12.81
C ASP A 599 8.87 -3.14 12.03
N ILE A 600 9.69 -2.49 11.20
CA ILE A 600 9.26 -1.45 10.28
C ILE A 600 9.45 -2.00 8.89
N ASN A 601 8.35 -2.29 8.20
CA ASN A 601 8.39 -2.79 6.83
C ASN A 601 7.16 -2.39 6.03
N ALA A 602 7.37 -2.25 4.73
CA ALA A 602 6.36 -1.90 3.75
C ALA A 602 6.63 -2.66 2.46
N THR A 603 5.56 -2.93 1.72
CA THR A 603 5.66 -3.50 0.37
C THR A 603 5.47 -2.40 -0.65
N CYS A 604 6.43 -2.24 -1.57
CA CYS A 604 6.42 -1.18 -2.58
C CYS A 604 6.36 -1.79 -3.98
N TYR A 605 5.41 -1.34 -4.80
CA TYR A 605 5.25 -1.80 -6.18
C TYR A 605 5.37 -0.63 -7.12
N ASP A 606 6.18 -0.81 -8.16
CA ASP A 606 6.28 0.13 -9.26
C ASP A 606 6.58 -0.63 -10.56
N TYR A 607 6.36 0.01 -11.70
CA TYR A 607 6.78 -0.48 -12.99
C TYR A 607 8.31 -0.38 -13.12
N SER A 608 8.87 0.75 -12.70
CA SER A 608 10.31 0.97 -12.59
C SER A 608 10.85 0.40 -11.26
N ASN A 609 12.17 0.43 -11.05
CA ASN A 609 12.67 0.03 -9.74
C ASN A 609 12.36 1.12 -8.71
N ILE A 610 12.13 0.69 -7.47
CA ILE A 610 12.09 1.60 -6.33
C ILE A 610 13.53 2.00 -6.00
N SER A 611 13.81 3.30 -6.08
CA SER A 611 15.13 3.85 -5.81
C SER A 611 15.35 4.04 -4.30
N GLN A 612 14.29 4.41 -3.57
CA GLN A 612 14.35 4.62 -2.13
C GLN A 612 12.99 4.37 -1.44
N VAL A 613 13.03 3.84 -0.22
CA VAL A 613 11.88 3.81 0.69
C VAL A 613 12.28 4.43 2.03
N ILE A 614 11.44 5.32 2.55
CA ILE A 614 11.65 6.05 3.81
C ILE A 614 10.47 5.79 4.74
N ALA A 615 10.72 5.54 6.02
CA ALA A 615 9.71 5.65 7.06
C ALA A 615 9.97 6.90 7.90
N GLU A 616 8.95 7.76 8.02
CA GLU A 616 8.90 8.92 8.90
C GLU A 616 8.19 8.54 10.18
N ILE A 617 8.89 8.65 11.31
CA ILE A 617 8.43 8.32 12.65
C ILE A 617 8.20 9.63 13.41
N ASP A 618 7.02 9.77 14.02
CA ASP A 618 6.63 10.89 14.88
C ASP A 618 6.89 12.27 14.26
N SER A 619 6.77 12.37 12.92
CA SER A 619 7.03 13.59 12.12
C SER A 619 8.42 14.22 12.35
N THR A 620 9.38 13.48 12.90
CA THR A 620 10.69 14.02 13.33
C THR A 620 11.88 13.16 12.93
N THR A 621 11.67 11.86 12.72
CA THR A 621 12.76 10.91 12.45
C THR A 621 12.50 10.20 11.12
N ASN A 622 13.43 10.30 10.16
CA ASN A 622 13.34 9.59 8.88
C ASN A 622 14.39 8.49 8.84
N ILE A 623 13.95 7.27 8.53
CA ILE A 623 14.83 6.11 8.33
C ILE A 623 14.67 5.57 6.91
N THR A 624 15.77 5.24 6.26
CA THR A 624 15.75 4.60 4.94
C THR A 624 15.68 3.08 5.11
N LEU A 625 14.73 2.45 4.44
CA LEU A 625 14.52 1.00 4.47
C LEU A 625 15.44 0.31 3.47
N THR A 626 15.80 -0.94 3.77
CA THR A 626 16.58 -1.81 2.91
C THR A 626 15.65 -2.76 2.16
N GLN A 627 15.93 -2.98 0.87
CA GLN A 627 15.18 -3.96 0.08
C GLN A 627 15.43 -5.39 0.58
N GLY A 628 14.36 -6.11 0.84
CA GLY A 628 14.34 -7.54 1.16
C GLY A 628 14.14 -8.42 -0.07
N THR A 629 13.36 -9.48 0.09
CA THR A 629 13.01 -10.36 -1.04
C THR A 629 11.79 -9.82 -1.78
N GLY A 630 11.91 -9.66 -3.10
CA GLY A 630 10.83 -9.11 -3.93
C GLY A 630 10.59 -7.63 -3.65
N ASN A 631 9.33 -7.29 -3.35
CA ASN A 631 8.85 -5.91 -3.18
C ASN A 631 8.84 -5.45 -1.72
N LEU A 632 9.33 -6.28 -0.79
CA LEU A 632 9.39 -5.95 0.63
C LEU A 632 10.59 -5.05 0.93
N TYR A 633 10.35 -3.95 1.64
CA TYR A 633 11.36 -3.06 2.20
C TYR A 633 11.25 -3.08 3.71
N TYR A 634 12.37 -3.13 4.42
CA TYR A 634 12.38 -3.20 5.88
C TYR A 634 13.55 -2.44 6.49
N TYR A 635 13.36 -1.99 7.72
CA TYR A 635 14.45 -1.57 8.59
C TYR A 635 14.63 -2.64 9.66
N GLU A 636 15.88 -3.05 9.92
CA GLU A 636 16.16 -3.96 11.04
C GLU A 636 15.56 -3.37 12.30
N THR A 637 14.80 -4.18 13.05
CA THR A 637 14.16 -3.87 14.33
C THR A 637 14.41 -2.46 14.88
N PHE A 638 13.36 -1.66 14.96
CA PHE A 638 13.41 -0.34 15.59
C PHE A 638 12.98 -0.45 17.07
N MET A 639 13.64 0.32 17.93
CA MET A 639 13.34 0.37 19.37
C MET A 639 12.50 1.61 19.67
N PHE A 640 11.21 1.41 19.89
CA PHE A 640 10.27 2.48 20.25
C PHE A 640 10.28 2.74 21.77
N SER A 641 9.96 3.97 22.18
CA SER A 641 9.76 4.30 23.59
C SER A 641 8.37 3.89 24.06
N GLU A 642 8.10 3.92 25.37
CA GLU A 642 6.75 3.77 25.89
C GLU A 642 5.83 4.90 25.38
N GLY A 643 4.56 4.56 25.12
CA GLY A 643 3.53 5.51 24.73
C GLY A 643 3.13 5.46 23.25
N GLY A 644 2.42 6.50 22.83
CA GLY A 644 1.88 6.61 21.48
C GLY A 644 2.92 7.04 20.45
N HIS A 645 2.90 6.37 19.31
CA HIS A 645 3.78 6.63 18.17
C HIS A 645 2.97 6.73 16.88
N SER A 646 3.55 7.38 15.88
CA SER A 646 3.00 7.49 14.54
C SER A 646 4.07 7.22 13.49
N ILE A 647 3.68 6.61 12.38
CA ILE A 647 4.59 6.31 11.27
C ILE A 647 3.90 6.50 9.92
N ARG A 648 4.67 6.93 8.93
CA ARG A 648 4.27 7.06 7.53
C ARG A 648 5.39 6.59 6.63
N PHE A 649 5.07 5.91 5.53
CA PHE A 649 6.06 5.44 4.57
C PHE A 649 5.98 6.24 3.28
N TYR A 650 7.15 6.46 2.67
CA TYR A 650 7.33 7.13 1.40
C TYR A 650 8.16 6.20 0.52
N ALA A 651 7.81 6.10 -0.77
CA ALA A 651 8.66 5.44 -1.75
C ALA A 651 8.91 6.38 -2.93
N GLU A 652 10.14 6.33 -3.42
CA GLU A 652 10.60 7.00 -4.63
C GLU A 652 11.03 5.92 -5.63
N ASP A 653 10.68 6.10 -6.90
CA ASP A 653 11.13 5.24 -7.98
C ASP A 653 12.40 5.77 -8.67
N ASP A 654 12.94 5.05 -9.65
CA ASP A 654 14.15 5.45 -10.41
C ASP A 654 13.94 6.73 -11.25
N PHE A 655 12.70 7.16 -11.46
CA PHE A 655 12.31 8.33 -12.23
C PHE A 655 11.95 9.55 -11.34
N GLY A 656 12.09 9.41 -10.02
CA GLY A 656 11.81 10.46 -9.03
C GLY A 656 10.32 10.66 -8.75
N ASN A 657 9.46 9.69 -9.07
CA ASN A 657 8.06 9.72 -8.66
C ASN A 657 7.94 9.30 -7.20
N TRP A 658 7.24 10.09 -6.40
CA TRP A 658 7.01 9.85 -4.98
C TRP A 658 5.56 9.48 -4.71
N ASN A 659 5.36 8.52 -3.80
CA ASN A 659 4.08 8.30 -3.15
C ASN A 659 4.27 8.02 -1.67
N ASP A 660 3.22 8.21 -0.89
CA ASP A 660 3.22 8.00 0.55
C ASP A 660 1.97 7.26 1.03
N THR A 661 2.10 6.62 2.19
CA THR A 661 0.98 5.94 2.85
C THR A 661 0.15 6.92 3.66
N GLU A 662 -0.98 6.48 4.21
CA GLU A 662 -1.56 7.17 5.37
C GLU A 662 -0.64 7.06 6.60
N THR A 663 -0.86 7.92 7.60
CA THR A 663 -0.16 7.83 8.89
C THR A 663 -0.86 6.78 9.76
N ILE A 664 -0.12 5.75 10.18
CA ILE A 664 -0.58 4.81 11.19
C ILE A 664 -0.15 5.30 12.57
N SER A 665 -1.09 5.29 13.51
CA SER A 665 -0.80 5.46 14.94
C SER A 665 -0.83 4.11 15.64
N PHE A 666 0.08 3.88 16.57
CA PHE A 666 0.15 2.69 17.41
C PHE A 666 0.71 3.07 18.78
N ALA A 667 0.73 2.14 19.73
CA ALA A 667 1.32 2.39 21.05
C ALA A 667 2.24 1.24 21.47
N VAL A 668 3.24 1.58 22.27
CA VAL A 668 4.07 0.63 22.99
C VAL A 668 3.71 0.69 24.45
N ASP A 669 3.43 -0.48 25.01
CA ASP A 669 3.21 -0.69 26.44
C ASP A 669 3.96 -1.95 26.87
N THR A 670 5.16 -1.83 27.43
CA THR A 670 5.90 -3.01 27.94
C THR A 670 5.70 -3.25 29.43
N LEU A 671 4.88 -2.44 30.10
CA LEU A 671 4.70 -2.49 31.54
C LEU A 671 3.50 -3.39 31.92
N PRO A 672 3.63 -4.25 32.94
CA PRO A 672 2.50 -5.01 33.44
C PRO A 672 1.51 -4.09 34.20
N PRO A 673 0.21 -4.43 34.19
CA PRO A 673 -0.80 -3.64 34.89
C PRO A 673 -0.56 -3.69 36.41
N ASP A 674 -0.80 -2.58 37.12
CA ASP A 674 -0.86 -2.60 38.58
C ASP A 674 -2.18 -3.22 39.01
N VAL A 675 -2.18 -4.20 39.92
CA VAL A 675 -3.40 -4.89 40.39
C VAL A 675 -3.36 -5.12 41.90
N VAL A 676 -4.47 -4.79 42.58
CA VAL A 676 -4.60 -4.90 44.04
C VAL A 676 -6.00 -5.40 44.41
N ILE A 677 -6.09 -6.46 45.22
CA ILE A 677 -7.35 -6.92 45.81
C ILE A 677 -7.72 -6.02 47.00
N LEU A 678 -8.95 -5.50 47.00
CA LEU A 678 -9.55 -4.76 48.12
C LEU A 678 -10.51 -5.64 48.96
N SER A 679 -11.17 -6.61 48.34
CA SER A 679 -12.03 -7.60 48.99
C SER A 679 -12.09 -8.88 48.14
N PRO A 680 -12.18 -10.08 48.74
CA PRO A 680 -12.15 -10.34 50.18
C PRO A 680 -10.76 -10.06 50.79
N ILE A 681 -10.74 -9.78 52.09
CA ILE A 681 -9.51 -9.61 52.89
C ILE A 681 -9.35 -10.80 53.84
N ASN A 682 -8.15 -11.02 54.36
CA ASN A 682 -7.88 -12.08 55.32
C ASN A 682 -8.63 -11.85 56.64
N LYS A 683 -9.84 -12.41 56.73
CA LYS A 683 -10.70 -12.49 57.90
C LYS A 683 -11.70 -13.63 57.75
N THR A 684 -12.45 -13.89 58.81
CA THR A 684 -13.61 -14.79 58.75
C THR A 684 -14.86 -14.03 58.31
N TYR A 685 -15.65 -14.65 57.45
CA TYR A 685 -16.93 -14.18 56.93
C TYR A 685 -18.05 -15.13 57.38
N ASN A 686 -19.12 -14.58 57.94
CA ASN A 686 -20.28 -15.34 58.41
C ASN A 686 -21.40 -15.41 57.36
N TYR A 687 -21.00 -15.53 56.10
CA TYR A 687 -21.89 -15.65 54.95
C TYR A 687 -21.12 -16.24 53.76
N LYS A 688 -21.82 -16.91 52.85
CA LYS A 688 -21.19 -17.78 51.84
C LYS A 688 -20.69 -17.08 50.57
N GLN A 689 -21.07 -15.83 50.31
CA GLN A 689 -20.71 -15.12 49.07
C GLN A 689 -20.13 -13.74 49.36
N MET A 690 -18.93 -13.46 48.85
CA MET A 690 -18.19 -12.22 49.11
C MET A 690 -18.08 -11.37 47.85
N ASP A 691 -18.04 -10.06 48.06
CA ASP A 691 -17.62 -9.10 47.04
C ASP A 691 -16.16 -9.33 46.69
N ILE A 692 -15.90 -9.47 45.39
CA ILE A 692 -14.56 -9.37 44.80
C ILE A 692 -14.43 -7.93 44.32
N ALA A 693 -13.67 -7.12 45.07
CA ALA A 693 -13.38 -5.73 44.71
C ALA A 693 -11.88 -5.61 44.45
N VAL A 694 -11.52 -5.10 43.28
CA VAL A 694 -10.13 -5.00 42.82
C VAL A 694 -9.89 -3.62 42.24
N THR A 695 -8.71 -3.06 42.47
CA THR A 695 -8.24 -1.91 41.68
C THR A 695 -7.14 -2.37 40.75
N SER A 696 -7.28 -2.04 39.47
CA SER A 696 -6.21 -2.25 38.49
C SER A 696 -6.12 -1.08 37.52
N VAL A 697 -4.90 -0.64 37.26
CA VAL A 697 -4.60 0.48 36.37
C VAL A 697 -3.42 0.14 35.49
N ASP A 698 -3.51 0.57 34.24
CA ASP A 698 -2.47 0.39 33.24
C ASP A 698 -2.51 1.56 32.26
N PRO A 699 -1.36 2.09 31.78
CA PRO A 699 -1.34 3.18 30.80
C PRO A 699 -2.05 2.85 29.48
N SER A 700 -1.99 1.60 29.01
CA SER A 700 -2.72 1.13 27.82
C SER A 700 -4.18 0.81 28.09
N GLY A 701 -4.55 0.69 29.36
CA GLY A 701 -5.85 0.24 29.82
C GLY A 701 -5.89 -1.27 30.08
N ILE A 702 -6.98 -1.72 30.69
CA ILE A 702 -7.14 -3.10 31.12
C ILE A 702 -8.05 -3.84 30.14
N LEU A 703 -7.55 -4.96 29.59
CA LEU A 703 -8.31 -5.83 28.70
C LEU A 703 -9.26 -6.74 29.48
N GLN A 704 -8.78 -7.37 30.56
CA GLN A 704 -9.56 -8.30 31.38
C GLN A 704 -8.94 -8.53 32.75
N LEU A 705 -9.78 -8.67 33.78
CA LEU A 705 -9.40 -9.25 35.08
C LEU A 705 -10.12 -10.56 35.32
N ILE A 706 -9.39 -11.56 35.83
CA ILE A 706 -9.93 -12.87 36.16
C ILE A 706 -9.54 -13.26 37.58
N ALA A 707 -10.52 -13.64 38.40
CA ALA A 707 -10.28 -14.21 39.71
C ALA A 707 -10.15 -15.74 39.66
N GLU A 708 -9.14 -16.25 40.35
CA GLU A 708 -8.95 -17.64 40.70
C GLU A 708 -9.31 -17.84 42.16
N ILE A 709 -10.19 -18.80 42.45
CA ILE A 709 -10.58 -19.18 43.81
C ILE A 709 -10.31 -20.67 43.99
N ASP A 710 -9.58 -21.02 45.04
CA ASP A 710 -9.19 -22.41 45.39
C ASP A 710 -8.59 -23.20 44.21
N GLY A 711 -7.72 -22.55 43.43
CA GLY A 711 -7.08 -23.15 42.26
C GLY A 711 -7.99 -23.30 41.03
N LYS A 712 -9.20 -22.73 41.04
CA LYS A 712 -10.12 -22.70 39.88
C LYS A 712 -10.28 -21.27 39.35
N THR A 713 -9.71 -21.02 38.17
CA THR A 713 -9.84 -19.74 37.45
C THR A 713 -11.19 -19.68 36.73
N ASN A 714 -12.14 -18.85 37.18
CA ASN A 714 -13.51 -18.89 36.61
C ASN A 714 -14.32 -17.59 36.63
N ILE A 715 -13.82 -16.47 37.18
CA ILE A 715 -14.66 -15.29 37.38
C ILE A 715 -14.04 -14.09 36.69
N SER A 716 -14.63 -13.67 35.56
CA SER A 716 -14.29 -12.39 34.94
C SER A 716 -14.88 -11.25 35.76
N LEU A 717 -14.06 -10.26 36.10
CA LEU A 717 -14.51 -9.08 36.84
C LEU A 717 -14.99 -7.99 35.88
N THR A 718 -16.00 -7.25 36.32
CA THR A 718 -16.62 -6.17 35.53
C THR A 718 -15.96 -4.85 35.88
N ASP A 719 -15.51 -4.11 34.86
CA ASP A 719 -15.04 -2.74 35.02
C ASP A 719 -16.21 -1.84 35.46
N ILE A 720 -16.04 -1.16 36.59
CA ILE A 720 -17.00 -0.20 37.14
C ILE A 720 -16.49 1.24 37.08
N GLY A 721 -15.37 1.47 36.39
CA GLY A 721 -14.77 2.76 36.12
C GLY A 721 -13.70 3.16 37.13
N PHE A 722 -12.87 4.12 36.74
CA PHE A 722 -11.77 4.69 37.56
C PHE A 722 -10.76 3.64 38.07
N GLY A 723 -10.52 2.60 37.29
CA GLY A 723 -9.59 1.52 37.64
C GLY A 723 -10.14 0.57 38.71
N ALA A 724 -11.44 0.59 38.99
CA ALA A 724 -12.09 -0.34 39.91
C ALA A 724 -12.84 -1.43 39.15
N PHE A 725 -12.73 -2.67 39.64
CA PHE A 725 -13.35 -3.85 39.09
C PHE A 725 -14.11 -4.59 40.18
N TYR A 726 -15.26 -5.16 39.79
CA TYR A 726 -16.17 -5.82 40.71
C TYR A 726 -16.63 -7.18 40.20
N GLY A 727 -16.79 -8.12 41.14
CA GLY A 727 -17.42 -9.42 40.93
C GLY A 727 -17.88 -10.01 42.25
N LEU A 728 -18.43 -11.22 42.20
CA LEU A 728 -18.85 -11.97 43.37
C LEU A 728 -18.17 -13.33 43.36
N THR A 729 -17.75 -13.82 44.53
CA THR A 729 -17.39 -15.24 44.66
C THR A 729 -18.63 -16.11 44.39
N PRO A 730 -18.48 -17.39 44.01
CA PRO A 730 -19.56 -18.35 44.19
C PRO A 730 -19.89 -18.48 45.68
N ALA A 731 -21.02 -19.13 45.99
CA ALA A 731 -21.29 -19.57 47.36
C ALA A 731 -20.23 -20.60 47.77
N LEU A 732 -19.47 -20.28 48.82
CA LEU A 732 -18.40 -21.12 49.36
C LEU A 732 -18.91 -21.91 50.58
N ASP A 733 -18.36 -23.10 50.78
CA ASP A 733 -18.62 -23.92 51.96
C ASP A 733 -17.83 -23.37 53.17
N ASP A 734 -18.13 -23.83 54.38
CA ASP A 734 -17.35 -23.41 55.55
C ASP A 734 -15.92 -23.97 55.47
N GLY A 735 -14.94 -23.15 55.85
CA GLY A 735 -13.52 -23.50 55.79
C GLY A 735 -12.63 -22.40 55.24
N ILE A 736 -11.38 -22.77 54.95
CA ILE A 736 -10.35 -21.87 54.44
C ILE A 736 -10.40 -21.84 52.92
N HIS A 737 -10.47 -20.63 52.35
CA HIS A 737 -10.47 -20.35 50.93
C HIS A 737 -9.35 -19.39 50.56
N ASN A 738 -8.87 -19.46 49.31
CA ASN A 738 -7.91 -18.48 48.79
C ASN A 738 -8.39 -17.87 47.46
N ILE A 739 -8.00 -16.61 47.23
CA ILE A 739 -8.27 -15.89 45.98
C ILE A 739 -7.00 -15.23 45.44
N ARG A 740 -6.86 -15.22 44.11
CA ARG A 740 -5.85 -14.49 43.35
C ARG A 740 -6.50 -13.82 42.14
N ILE A 741 -6.02 -12.63 41.77
CA ILE A 741 -6.48 -11.92 40.57
C ILE A 741 -5.38 -11.88 39.52
N TYR A 742 -5.72 -12.17 38.28
CA TYR A 742 -4.89 -11.98 37.09
C TYR A 742 -5.44 -10.79 36.30
N ALA A 743 -4.60 -9.82 35.99
CA ALA A 743 -4.93 -8.64 35.19
C ALA A 743 -4.14 -8.65 33.88
N TYR A 744 -4.85 -8.49 32.76
CA TYR A 744 -4.28 -8.38 31.42
C TYR A 744 -4.46 -6.93 30.93
N SER A 745 -3.37 -6.26 30.53
CA SER A 745 -3.43 -4.96 29.84
C SER A 745 -3.92 -5.12 28.40
N ILE A 746 -4.29 -4.01 27.74
CA ILE A 746 -4.65 -4.01 26.31
C ILE A 746 -3.45 -4.39 25.44
N GLY A 747 -2.22 -4.05 25.86
CA GLY A 747 -0.98 -4.53 25.22
C GLY A 747 -0.75 -6.04 25.38
N GLY A 748 -1.47 -6.70 26.30
CA GLY A 748 -1.33 -8.13 26.58
C GLY A 748 -0.33 -8.45 27.69
N ASN A 749 0.12 -7.46 28.46
CA ASN A 749 0.96 -7.69 29.64
C ASN A 749 0.12 -8.28 30.78
N LEU A 750 0.70 -9.22 31.53
CA LEU A 750 0.05 -9.92 32.63
C LEU A 750 0.70 -9.54 33.97
N ASN A 751 -0.13 -9.21 34.95
CA ASN A 751 0.26 -9.19 36.36
C ASN A 751 -0.74 -9.99 37.21
N ASP A 752 -0.30 -10.50 38.35
CA ASP A 752 -1.16 -11.19 39.30
C ASP A 752 -0.90 -10.75 40.75
N THR A 753 -1.92 -10.89 41.58
CA THR A 753 -1.82 -10.59 43.01
C THR A 753 -1.25 -11.78 43.79
N GLU A 754 -0.78 -11.55 45.01
CA GLU A 754 -0.60 -12.64 45.97
C GLU A 754 -1.95 -13.29 46.33
N PHE A 755 -1.90 -14.49 46.91
CA PHE A 755 -3.10 -15.14 47.43
C PHE A 755 -3.60 -14.40 48.68
N VAL A 756 -4.88 -14.07 48.71
CA VAL A 756 -5.57 -13.69 49.94
C VAL A 756 -6.29 -14.92 50.47
N GLU A 757 -5.85 -15.42 51.62
CA GLU A 757 -6.52 -16.49 52.35
C GLU A 757 -7.58 -15.87 53.29
N PHE A 758 -8.81 -16.40 53.29
CA PHE A 758 -9.90 -15.99 54.16
C PHE A 758 -10.73 -17.21 54.59
N THR A 759 -11.55 -17.07 55.63
CA THR A 759 -12.35 -18.17 56.18
C THR A 759 -13.84 -17.87 56.03
N VAL A 760 -14.64 -18.90 55.70
CA VAL A 760 -16.10 -18.84 55.71
C VAL A 760 -16.61 -19.69 56.87
N ASP A 761 -17.51 -19.14 57.68
CA ASP A 761 -18.17 -19.85 58.78
C ASP A 761 -19.58 -19.28 59.04
N ASP A 762 -20.58 -19.89 58.41
CA ASP A 762 -22.00 -19.49 58.47
C ASP A 762 -22.86 -20.51 59.25
N THR A 763 -22.24 -21.35 60.09
CA THR A 763 -22.94 -22.41 60.84
C THR A 763 -23.20 -21.98 62.29
N ASP A 764 -24.46 -22.07 62.73
CA ASP A 764 -24.82 -21.82 64.14
C ASP A 764 -24.43 -23.01 65.05
N PRO A 765 -24.03 -22.74 66.31
CA PRO A 765 -23.81 -23.78 67.33
C PRO A 765 -24.99 -24.71 67.55
N SER A 766 -24.72 -25.98 67.85
CA SER A 766 -25.74 -26.95 68.30
C SER A 766 -25.82 -27.00 69.82
N VAL A 767 -27.03 -27.03 70.39
CA VAL A 767 -27.28 -27.03 71.84
C VAL A 767 -28.26 -28.13 72.25
N SER A 768 -28.05 -28.76 73.41
CA SER A 768 -28.97 -29.74 74.00
C SER A 768 -29.02 -29.62 75.53
N ILE A 769 -30.22 -29.40 76.09
CA ILE A 769 -30.41 -29.19 77.55
C ILE A 769 -30.42 -30.53 78.30
N ILE A 770 -29.62 -30.64 79.37
CA ILE A 770 -29.54 -31.81 80.25
C ILE A 770 -30.39 -31.62 81.51
N ASN A 771 -30.27 -30.48 82.19
CA ASN A 771 -31.12 -30.06 83.31
C ASN A 771 -31.42 -28.55 83.20
N PRO A 772 -32.58 -28.08 83.69
CA PRO A 772 -33.62 -28.81 84.43
C PRO A 772 -34.44 -29.75 83.53
N LYS A 773 -34.97 -30.83 84.11
CA LYS A 773 -35.98 -31.68 83.45
C LYS A 773 -37.39 -31.14 83.68
N ASN A 774 -38.28 -31.36 82.72
CA ASN A 774 -39.71 -31.05 82.85
C ASN A 774 -40.39 -31.97 83.88
N THR A 775 -40.37 -31.57 85.15
CA THR A 775 -40.97 -32.27 86.29
C THR A 775 -41.27 -31.29 87.43
N VAL A 776 -41.85 -31.78 88.52
CA VAL A 776 -42.09 -31.00 89.75
C VAL A 776 -40.97 -31.29 90.74
N TYR A 777 -40.33 -30.25 91.29
CA TYR A 777 -39.25 -30.37 92.26
C TYR A 777 -39.74 -29.93 93.66
N GLY A 778 -39.55 -30.79 94.67
CA GLY A 778 -39.77 -30.45 96.09
C GLY A 778 -38.61 -29.66 96.73
N LYS A 779 -37.80 -28.96 95.92
CA LYS A 779 -36.61 -28.21 96.34
C LYS A 779 -36.36 -27.02 95.41
N THR A 780 -35.73 -25.97 95.94
CA THR A 780 -35.44 -24.75 95.18
C THR A 780 -34.17 -24.82 94.34
N GLN A 781 -33.16 -25.61 94.76
CA GLN A 781 -31.89 -25.71 94.05
C GLN A 781 -31.93 -26.78 92.95
N ILE A 782 -31.87 -26.31 91.70
CA ILE A 782 -31.96 -27.15 90.49
C ILE A 782 -30.83 -26.74 89.55
N ASP A 783 -30.03 -27.72 89.12
CA ASP A 783 -28.89 -27.49 88.25
C ASP A 783 -29.35 -27.07 86.85
N ILE A 784 -28.63 -26.13 86.24
CA ILE A 784 -28.82 -25.75 84.84
C ILE A 784 -27.59 -26.23 84.08
N ASN A 785 -27.75 -27.18 83.17
CA ASN A 785 -26.66 -27.63 82.32
C ASN A 785 -27.12 -28.12 80.94
N ALA A 786 -26.26 -27.93 79.95
CA ALA A 786 -26.48 -28.25 78.54
C ALA A 786 -25.18 -28.69 77.86
N THR A 787 -25.27 -29.44 76.76
CA THR A 787 -24.14 -29.66 75.85
C THR A 787 -24.22 -28.71 74.67
N CYS A 788 -23.11 -28.04 74.35
CA CYS A 788 -23.01 -27.09 73.23
C CYS A 788 -21.81 -27.47 72.35
N THR A 789 -22.02 -27.65 71.05
CA THR A 789 -20.97 -28.04 70.08
C THR A 789 -20.99 -27.17 68.86
N ASP A 790 -19.81 -26.77 68.40
CA ASP A 790 -19.61 -26.10 67.12
C ASP A 790 -18.23 -26.45 66.57
N ALA A 791 -18.07 -26.53 65.24
CA ALA A 791 -16.79 -26.88 64.61
C ALA A 791 -15.71 -25.80 64.83
N SER A 792 -16.12 -24.55 64.94
CA SER A 792 -15.29 -23.39 65.25
C SER A 792 -15.06 -23.20 66.75
N GLY A 793 -15.85 -23.89 67.57
CA GLY A 793 -15.79 -23.85 69.02
C GLY A 793 -16.71 -22.81 69.63
N ILE A 794 -17.14 -23.05 70.86
CA ILE A 794 -18.14 -22.24 71.56
C ILE A 794 -17.45 -21.12 72.35
N ALA A 795 -17.84 -19.87 72.12
CA ALA A 795 -17.31 -18.72 72.84
C ALA A 795 -18.01 -18.48 74.18
N GLN A 796 -19.34 -18.56 74.20
CA GLN A 796 -20.14 -18.28 75.38
C GLN A 796 -21.47 -19.04 75.32
N VAL A 797 -21.88 -19.54 76.48
CA VAL A 797 -23.21 -20.13 76.68
C VAL A 797 -23.93 -19.39 77.79
N ILE A 798 -25.18 -19.01 77.55
CA ILE A 798 -26.05 -18.26 78.46
C ILE A 798 -27.33 -19.07 78.68
N ALA A 799 -27.76 -19.20 79.93
CA ALA A 799 -29.10 -19.64 80.26
C ALA A 799 -29.98 -18.42 80.59
N GLU A 800 -31.07 -18.25 79.86
CA GLU A 800 -32.14 -17.30 80.12
C GLU A 800 -33.22 -17.98 80.96
N ILE A 801 -33.59 -17.38 82.08
CA ILE A 801 -34.53 -17.90 83.05
C ILE A 801 -35.74 -16.97 83.11
N ASP A 802 -36.93 -17.54 82.91
CA ASP A 802 -38.22 -16.86 82.91
C ASP A 802 -38.27 -15.59 82.03
N SER A 803 -37.47 -15.55 80.97
CA SER A 803 -37.32 -14.38 80.07
C SER A 803 -36.86 -13.09 80.76
N THR A 804 -36.31 -13.18 81.97
CA THR A 804 -35.97 -12.00 82.79
C THR A 804 -34.54 -12.02 83.32
N THR A 805 -33.95 -13.20 83.49
CA THR A 805 -32.64 -13.35 84.13
C THR A 805 -31.71 -14.15 83.24
N ASN A 806 -30.58 -13.56 82.85
CA ASN A 806 -29.54 -14.24 82.08
C ASN A 806 -28.36 -14.59 82.97
N ILE A 807 -27.94 -15.85 82.94
CA ILE A 807 -26.73 -16.32 83.62
C ILE A 807 -25.78 -16.94 82.60
N ILE A 808 -24.48 -16.73 82.79
CA ILE A 808 -23.46 -17.38 81.98
C ILE A 808 -23.26 -18.79 82.51
N LEU A 809 -23.30 -19.79 81.64
CA LEU A 809 -22.94 -21.16 81.96
C LEU A 809 -21.43 -21.34 81.84
N THR A 810 -20.83 -22.01 82.81
CA THR A 810 -19.39 -22.27 82.84
C THR A 810 -19.09 -23.55 82.09
N GLN A 811 -18.04 -23.56 81.26
CA GLN A 811 -17.62 -24.77 80.56
C GLN A 811 -17.07 -25.82 81.54
N GLY A 812 -17.59 -27.03 81.44
CA GLY A 812 -17.13 -28.23 82.14
C GLY A 812 -16.20 -29.08 81.28
N ILE A 813 -16.27 -30.40 81.46
CA ILE A 813 -15.48 -31.36 80.68
C ILE A 813 -16.18 -31.62 79.34
N GLY A 814 -15.46 -31.46 78.25
CA GLY A 814 -15.99 -31.65 76.89
C GLY A 814 -16.97 -30.55 76.52
N ASP A 815 -18.11 -30.96 75.96
CA ASP A 815 -19.12 -30.05 75.42
C ASP A 815 -20.11 -29.55 76.48
N LEU A 816 -19.90 -29.88 77.75
CA LEU A 816 -20.81 -29.56 78.85
C LEU A 816 -20.64 -28.11 79.32
N TYR A 817 -21.75 -27.40 79.51
CA TYR A 817 -21.84 -26.07 80.11
C TYR A 817 -22.84 -26.09 81.25
N TYR A 818 -22.51 -25.51 82.42
CA TYR A 818 -23.32 -25.68 83.62
C TYR A 818 -23.33 -24.49 84.60
N ASN A 819 -24.33 -24.48 85.48
CA ASN A 819 -24.45 -23.66 86.68
C ASN A 819 -25.19 -24.46 87.77
N ASP A 820 -24.51 -24.75 88.88
CA ASP A 820 -25.02 -25.63 89.96
C ASP A 820 -25.65 -24.86 91.13
N SER A 821 -25.90 -23.57 90.96
CA SER A 821 -26.16 -22.64 92.07
C SER A 821 -27.42 -21.79 91.91
N TYR A 822 -28.24 -22.05 90.89
CA TYR A 822 -29.49 -21.30 90.71
C TYR A 822 -30.60 -21.83 91.63
N SER A 823 -31.22 -20.92 92.38
CA SER A 823 -32.33 -21.23 93.28
C SER A 823 -33.63 -20.68 92.69
N PHE A 824 -34.55 -21.57 92.37
CA PHE A 824 -35.89 -21.25 91.87
C PHE A 824 -36.87 -21.00 93.02
N SER A 825 -37.84 -20.12 92.79
CA SER A 825 -38.93 -19.85 93.76
C SER A 825 -40.04 -20.88 93.63
N GLU A 826 -41.03 -20.83 94.51
CA GLU A 826 -42.28 -21.59 94.35
C GLU A 826 -42.96 -21.23 93.02
N GLY A 827 -43.49 -22.22 92.30
CA GLY A 827 -44.26 -22.02 91.07
C GLY A 827 -43.59 -22.54 89.79
N ALA A 828 -44.05 -22.06 88.64
CA ALA A 828 -43.62 -22.52 87.31
C ALA A 828 -42.45 -21.69 86.76
N HIS A 829 -41.50 -22.37 86.12
CA HIS A 829 -40.27 -21.80 85.59
C HIS A 829 -39.92 -22.30 84.17
N THR A 830 -39.20 -21.49 83.41
CA THR A 830 -38.69 -21.80 82.05
C THR A 830 -37.21 -21.42 81.93
N VAL A 831 -36.41 -22.28 81.29
CA VAL A 831 -34.99 -22.06 81.00
C VAL A 831 -34.73 -22.22 79.50
N ARG A 832 -34.10 -21.23 78.86
CA ARG A 832 -33.64 -21.27 77.46
C ARG A 832 -32.12 -21.16 77.39
N ILE A 833 -31.46 -21.92 76.52
CA ILE A 833 -30.00 -21.90 76.37
C ILE A 833 -29.59 -21.30 75.03
N PHE A 834 -28.73 -20.29 75.09
CA PHE A 834 -28.07 -19.63 73.98
C PHE A 834 -26.59 -19.97 74.00
N ALA A 835 -26.03 -20.40 72.88
CA ALA A 835 -24.61 -20.64 72.65
C ALA A 835 -24.21 -19.86 71.41
N ASN A 836 -23.14 -19.07 71.53
CA ASN A 836 -22.47 -18.50 70.38
C ASN A 836 -21.13 -19.19 70.14
N ASP A 837 -20.78 -19.35 68.87
CA ASP A 837 -19.44 -19.78 68.50
C ASP A 837 -18.43 -18.62 68.66
N THR A 838 -17.16 -18.91 68.39
CA THR A 838 -16.09 -17.90 68.34
C THR A 838 -16.26 -16.83 67.26
N TYR A 839 -17.16 -17.04 66.30
CA TYR A 839 -17.44 -16.13 65.18
C TYR A 839 -18.80 -15.42 65.29
N LYS A 840 -19.48 -15.59 66.44
CA LYS A 840 -20.75 -14.97 66.85
C LYS A 840 -21.99 -15.49 66.11
N ASN A 841 -21.93 -16.64 65.48
CA ASN A 841 -23.13 -17.37 65.07
C ASN A 841 -23.85 -17.86 66.35
N LEU A 842 -25.18 -17.82 66.40
CA LEU A 842 -25.97 -17.92 67.64
C LEU A 842 -27.17 -18.85 67.45
N ASN A 843 -27.28 -19.89 68.27
CA ASN A 843 -28.50 -20.70 68.30
C ASN A 843 -29.61 -20.01 69.13
N ASP A 844 -30.88 -20.16 68.70
CA ASP A 844 -32.04 -19.54 69.38
C ASP A 844 -33.28 -20.46 69.46
N GLN A 845 -33.08 -21.78 69.66
CA GLN A 845 -34.20 -22.74 69.57
C GLN A 845 -34.43 -23.62 70.82
N GLU A 846 -33.52 -23.66 71.78
CA GLU A 846 -33.55 -24.69 72.84
C GLU A 846 -34.09 -24.16 74.19
N SER A 847 -35.23 -24.67 74.66
CA SER A 847 -35.84 -24.28 75.96
C SER A 847 -36.61 -25.40 76.67
N ILE A 848 -36.75 -25.31 77.99
CA ILE A 848 -37.46 -26.29 78.84
C ILE A 848 -38.25 -25.62 79.99
N SER A 849 -39.37 -26.20 80.42
CA SER A 849 -40.20 -25.71 81.54
C SER A 849 -40.40 -26.76 82.62
N PHE A 850 -40.55 -26.34 83.89
CA PHE A 850 -40.74 -27.20 85.08
C PHE A 850 -41.40 -26.41 86.24
N SER A 851 -41.69 -27.03 87.39
CA SER A 851 -42.25 -26.32 88.57
C SER A 851 -41.65 -26.74 89.93
N VAL A 852 -41.79 -25.89 90.95
CA VAL A 852 -41.35 -26.12 92.34
C VAL A 852 -42.55 -26.05 93.30
N ASP A 853 -42.71 -27.04 94.18
CA ASP A 853 -43.78 -27.12 95.21
C ASP A 853 -43.21 -27.46 96.60
N LEU A 854 -43.42 -26.58 97.58
CA LEU A 854 -42.88 -26.68 98.94
C LEU A 854 -43.95 -26.74 100.04
N SER A 855 -45.25 -26.77 99.69
CA SER A 855 -46.35 -26.65 100.66
C SER A 855 -46.81 -27.99 101.24
N SER A 856 -47.15 -28.08 102.53
CA SER A 856 -47.66 -29.34 103.14
C SER A 856 -49.19 -29.37 103.25
N PRO A 857 -49.84 -30.56 103.16
CA PRO A 857 -51.29 -30.69 103.32
C PRO A 857 -51.85 -30.20 104.66
N ILE A 858 -53.01 -29.55 104.65
CA ILE A 858 -53.68 -29.04 105.87
C ILE A 858 -54.87 -29.92 106.25
N ILE A 859 -54.98 -30.34 107.52
CA ILE A 859 -56.05 -31.23 108.05
C ILE A 859 -56.87 -30.55 109.16
N ILE A 860 -58.19 -30.73 109.12
CA ILE A 860 -59.16 -30.27 110.13
C ILE A 860 -59.98 -31.47 110.63
N ILE A 861 -60.19 -31.61 111.95
CA ILE A 861 -61.03 -32.67 112.54
C ILE A 861 -62.37 -32.06 112.97
N ASN A 862 -63.47 -32.60 112.43
CA ASN A 862 -64.84 -32.15 112.71
C ASN A 862 -65.52 -33.01 113.81
N GLU A 863 -65.28 -34.32 113.85
CA GLU A 863 -65.74 -35.28 114.89
C GLU A 863 -64.67 -36.40 115.03
N PRO A 864 -64.56 -37.10 116.18
CA PRO A 864 -65.43 -37.03 117.37
C PRO A 864 -65.03 -35.96 118.40
N THR A 865 -66.02 -35.46 119.16
CA THR A 865 -65.80 -34.58 120.32
C THR A 865 -66.70 -34.97 121.51
N GLY A 866 -66.14 -35.08 122.73
CA GLY A 866 -66.90 -35.33 123.96
C GLY A 866 -66.67 -36.69 124.61
N GLU A 867 -67.66 -37.17 125.38
CA GLU A 867 -67.62 -38.45 126.10
C GLU A 867 -68.43 -39.53 125.39
N TYR A 868 -67.85 -40.72 125.24
CA TYR A 868 -68.47 -41.83 124.52
C TYR A 868 -68.35 -43.13 125.34
N SER A 869 -69.48 -43.81 125.53
CA SER A 869 -69.51 -45.18 126.06
C SER A 869 -69.36 -46.23 124.95
N ASP A 870 -69.81 -45.92 123.73
CA ASP A 870 -69.67 -46.76 122.53
C ASP A 870 -68.62 -46.16 121.56
N VAL A 871 -68.23 -46.88 120.50
CA VAL A 871 -67.22 -46.40 119.53
C VAL A 871 -67.71 -45.14 118.82
N PRO A 872 -66.92 -44.05 118.79
CA PRO A 872 -67.28 -42.87 118.02
C PRO A 872 -66.91 -42.98 116.54
N ASN A 873 -67.62 -42.21 115.72
CA ASN A 873 -67.29 -41.99 114.31
C ASN A 873 -66.38 -40.76 114.15
N TYR A 874 -65.50 -40.77 113.15
CA TYR A 874 -64.70 -39.62 112.75
C TYR A 874 -65.24 -38.91 111.51
N ASN A 875 -64.95 -37.61 111.43
CA ASN A 875 -65.17 -36.75 110.27
C ASN A 875 -64.04 -35.71 110.22
N ILE A 876 -63.32 -35.61 109.11
CA ILE A 876 -62.18 -34.70 108.89
C ILE A 876 -62.31 -33.95 107.54
N SER A 877 -61.48 -32.93 107.31
CA SER A 877 -61.32 -32.25 106.02
C SER A 877 -59.83 -32.08 105.72
N VAL A 878 -59.37 -32.37 104.51
CA VAL A 878 -57.98 -32.18 104.07
C VAL A 878 -57.91 -31.27 102.85
N SER A 879 -56.97 -30.33 102.81
CA SER A 879 -56.75 -29.38 101.72
C SER A 879 -55.28 -29.36 101.27
N ASP A 880 -55.04 -29.75 100.02
CA ASP A 880 -53.76 -29.66 99.31
C ASP A 880 -54.00 -29.76 97.79
N LEU A 881 -53.18 -29.11 96.95
CA LEU A 881 -53.32 -29.16 95.49
C LEU A 881 -52.82 -30.47 94.88
N ASN A 882 -51.92 -31.15 95.58
CA ASN A 882 -51.19 -32.33 95.13
C ASN A 882 -51.28 -33.49 96.14
N LEU A 883 -52.39 -33.55 96.90
CA LEU A 883 -52.66 -34.56 97.95
C LEU A 883 -52.47 -36.00 97.46
N ASP A 884 -51.78 -36.81 98.26
CA ASP A 884 -51.38 -38.20 97.97
C ASP A 884 -52.08 -39.21 98.92
N GLU A 885 -51.73 -39.27 100.22
CA GLU A 885 -52.27 -40.27 101.17
C GLU A 885 -52.78 -39.63 102.48
N ILE A 886 -53.76 -40.25 103.17
CA ILE A 886 -54.32 -39.82 104.48
C ILE A 886 -54.45 -41.01 105.45
N TRP A 887 -54.12 -40.86 106.74
CA TRP A 887 -54.24 -41.93 107.75
C TRP A 887 -54.48 -41.40 109.19
N TYR A 888 -54.88 -42.26 110.14
CA TYR A 888 -55.02 -41.89 111.57
C TYR A 888 -54.44 -42.90 112.57
N THR A 889 -54.26 -42.48 113.83
CA THR A 889 -53.81 -43.28 114.98
C THR A 889 -54.62 -42.95 116.25
N MET A 890 -54.82 -43.92 117.16
CA MET A 890 -55.48 -43.74 118.46
C MET A 890 -54.49 -43.93 119.63
N ASP A 891 -54.54 -42.99 120.57
CA ASP A 891 -53.76 -42.85 121.81
C ASP A 891 -52.24 -43.06 121.65
N GLY A 892 -51.67 -42.49 120.58
CA GLY A 892 -50.25 -42.65 120.25
C GLY A 892 -49.85 -44.07 119.81
N GLY A 893 -50.82 -44.92 119.46
CA GLY A 893 -50.56 -46.27 118.94
C GLY A 893 -49.72 -46.25 117.66
N THR A 894 -48.85 -47.26 117.50
CA THR A 894 -47.89 -47.35 116.37
C THR A 894 -48.49 -47.85 115.05
N ASN A 895 -49.79 -48.18 115.03
CA ASN A 895 -50.45 -48.76 113.86
C ASN A 895 -51.25 -47.68 113.12
N ASN A 896 -50.68 -47.18 112.02
CA ASN A 896 -51.38 -46.24 111.14
C ASN A 896 -52.57 -46.94 110.47
N ARG A 897 -53.73 -46.27 110.49
CA ARG A 897 -54.92 -46.69 109.74
C ARG A 897 -55.10 -45.74 108.58
N THR A 898 -54.65 -46.14 107.39
CA THR A 898 -54.92 -45.41 106.15
C THR A 898 -56.43 -45.33 105.95
N ILE A 899 -56.91 -44.12 105.68
CA ILE A 899 -58.32 -43.83 105.40
C ILE A 899 -58.43 -43.26 104.00
N THR A 900 -59.39 -43.74 103.24
CA THR A 900 -59.69 -43.22 101.90
C THR A 900 -60.85 -42.24 101.93
N ASN A 901 -61.65 -42.25 103.01
CA ASN A 901 -62.81 -41.40 103.18
C ASN A 901 -62.60 -40.46 104.35
N LEU A 902 -63.07 -39.23 104.19
CA LEU A 902 -62.94 -38.20 105.20
C LEU A 902 -63.93 -38.36 106.36
N ASN A 903 -64.82 -39.36 106.33
CA ASN A 903 -65.75 -39.71 107.40
C ASN A 903 -65.95 -41.23 107.52
N GLY A 904 -66.08 -41.75 108.74
CA GLY A 904 -66.26 -43.19 108.98
C GLY A 904 -66.23 -43.56 110.45
N ASP A 905 -66.33 -44.85 110.75
CA ASP A 905 -66.29 -45.36 112.13
C ASP A 905 -64.83 -45.59 112.54
N LEU A 906 -64.50 -45.30 113.80
CA LEU A 906 -63.18 -45.68 114.35
C LEU A 906 -63.10 -47.20 114.53
N ASP A 907 -61.89 -47.75 114.55
CA ASP A 907 -61.70 -49.20 114.71
C ASP A 907 -62.22 -49.69 116.07
N ASP A 908 -63.38 -50.37 116.07
CA ASP A 908 -64.07 -50.90 117.25
C ASP A 908 -63.18 -51.74 118.16
N ASN A 909 -62.32 -52.57 117.58
CA ASN A 909 -61.47 -53.47 118.35
C ASN A 909 -60.41 -52.68 119.11
N LEU A 910 -59.89 -51.63 118.47
CA LEU A 910 -58.90 -50.76 119.11
C LEU A 910 -59.55 -49.94 120.22
N TRP A 911 -60.71 -49.34 119.95
CA TRP A 911 -61.46 -48.55 120.92
C TRP A 911 -61.80 -49.36 122.18
N ASN A 912 -62.30 -50.59 122.02
CA ASN A 912 -62.72 -51.43 123.14
C ASN A 912 -61.56 -51.87 124.07
N GLN A 913 -60.32 -51.88 123.57
CA GLN A 913 -59.13 -52.24 124.37
C GLN A 913 -58.61 -51.08 125.23
N LEU A 914 -59.05 -49.85 124.96
CA LEU A 914 -58.62 -48.68 125.72
C LEU A 914 -59.32 -48.64 127.10
N PRO A 915 -58.62 -48.28 128.19
CA PRO A 915 -59.24 -48.08 129.49
C PRO A 915 -60.19 -46.87 129.45
N ASP A 916 -61.10 -46.80 130.43
CA ASP A 916 -61.92 -45.59 130.63
C ASP A 916 -61.01 -44.40 130.98
N GLY A 917 -61.26 -43.24 130.37
CA GLY A 917 -60.41 -42.05 130.43
C GLY A 917 -60.21 -41.37 129.07
N GLU A 918 -59.30 -40.39 129.02
CA GLU A 918 -59.01 -39.61 127.81
C GLU A 918 -58.26 -40.45 126.77
N VAL A 919 -58.65 -40.32 125.50
CA VAL A 919 -58.09 -41.00 124.33
C VAL A 919 -57.81 -39.95 123.24
N THR A 920 -56.57 -39.87 122.75
CA THR A 920 -56.19 -38.93 121.66
C THR A 920 -56.18 -39.58 120.28
N LEU A 921 -56.89 -39.02 119.31
CA LEU A 921 -56.87 -39.38 117.89
C LEU A 921 -56.03 -38.40 117.07
N THR A 922 -55.14 -38.88 116.22
CA THR A 922 -54.33 -38.05 115.30
C THR A 922 -54.54 -38.49 113.85
N PHE A 923 -54.80 -37.54 112.95
CA PHE A 923 -54.90 -37.72 111.50
C PHE A 923 -53.70 -37.10 110.78
N TYR A 924 -53.28 -37.67 109.65
CA TYR A 924 -52.13 -37.29 108.84
C TYR A 924 -52.48 -37.28 107.35
N ALA A 925 -51.76 -36.48 106.54
CA ALA A 925 -51.94 -36.37 105.10
C ALA A 925 -50.61 -35.99 104.38
N SER A 926 -50.30 -36.57 103.22
CA SER A 926 -49.11 -36.29 102.41
C SER A 926 -49.42 -35.79 101.00
N ASP A 927 -48.48 -35.14 100.29
CA ASP A 927 -48.59 -34.74 98.88
C ASP A 927 -47.57 -35.45 97.95
N THR A 928 -47.70 -35.25 96.62
CA THR A 928 -46.80 -35.86 95.61
C THR A 928 -45.38 -35.27 95.56
N ALA A 929 -45.15 -34.12 96.19
CA ALA A 929 -43.81 -33.55 96.39
C ALA A 929 -43.11 -34.12 97.65
N GLY A 930 -43.83 -34.91 98.46
CA GLY A 930 -43.35 -35.61 99.65
C GLY A 930 -43.57 -34.87 100.97
N ASN A 931 -44.36 -33.78 100.97
CA ASN A 931 -44.67 -32.99 102.17
C ASN A 931 -45.79 -33.67 102.99
N ILE A 932 -45.77 -33.58 104.33
CA ILE A 932 -46.73 -34.26 105.22
C ILE A 932 -47.28 -33.30 106.30
N GLY A 933 -48.61 -33.23 106.45
CA GLY A 933 -49.30 -32.53 107.55
C GLY A 933 -50.05 -33.47 108.52
N SER A 934 -50.39 -33.00 109.72
CA SER A 934 -51.09 -33.79 110.75
C SER A 934 -51.92 -32.94 111.72
N GLN A 935 -52.98 -33.51 112.32
CA GLN A 935 -53.86 -32.85 113.32
C GLN A 935 -54.42 -33.86 114.35
N SER A 936 -54.68 -33.45 115.61
CA SER A 936 -55.18 -34.34 116.69
C SER A 936 -56.41 -33.83 117.46
N VAL A 937 -57.19 -34.75 118.06
CA VAL A 937 -58.33 -34.48 118.97
C VAL A 937 -58.33 -35.45 120.16
N THR A 938 -58.77 -35.02 121.36
CA THR A 938 -58.91 -35.89 122.54
C THR A 938 -60.37 -36.04 122.95
N ILE A 939 -60.80 -37.27 123.25
CA ILE A 939 -62.16 -37.64 123.66
C ILE A 939 -62.12 -38.53 124.91
N ASN A 940 -63.22 -38.65 125.67
CA ASN A 940 -63.25 -39.39 126.94
C ASN A 940 -64.10 -40.67 126.87
N LYS A 941 -63.65 -41.79 127.44
CA LYS A 941 -64.35 -43.10 127.43
C LYS A 941 -64.89 -43.50 128.82
N THR A 942 -66.13 -44.01 128.95
CA THR A 942 -66.78 -44.35 130.26
C THR A 942 -67.66 -45.64 130.27
N SER A 943 -67.89 -46.26 131.45
CA SER A 943 -68.71 -47.49 131.68
C SER A 943 -69.90 -47.33 132.69
N ASN A 944 -70.93 -48.21 132.66
CA ASN A 944 -72.25 -48.10 133.38
C ASN A 944 -72.47 -49.15 134.51
N ASP A 945 -72.83 -48.77 135.76
CA ASP A 945 -73.42 -49.69 136.80
C ASP A 945 -74.27 -48.98 137.91
N GLY A 946 -75.32 -49.65 138.47
CA GLY A 946 -76.51 -49.05 139.17
C GLY A 946 -76.84 -49.39 140.67
N ILE A 947 -78.06 -49.00 141.11
CA ILE A 947 -78.68 -48.84 142.47
C ILE A 947 -79.06 -50.14 143.24
N ILE A 948 -79.05 -50.19 144.61
CA ILE A 948 -80.05 -50.90 145.50
C ILE A 948 -80.27 -50.22 146.91
N PRO A 949 -81.48 -50.29 147.56
CA PRO A 949 -81.96 -49.46 148.70
C PRO A 949 -82.19 -50.15 150.09
N GLY A 950 -82.14 -49.35 151.19
CA GLY A 950 -82.92 -49.47 152.45
C GLY A 950 -82.31 -50.15 153.70
N PHE A 951 -81.93 -49.39 154.76
CA PHE A 951 -82.03 -49.72 156.21
C PHE A 951 -81.72 -48.49 157.12
N ASP A 952 -82.12 -48.63 158.40
CA ASP A 952 -82.56 -47.69 159.45
C ASP A 952 -81.54 -46.92 160.35
N LEU A 953 -82.12 -46.00 161.16
CA LEU A 953 -81.78 -45.59 162.55
C LEU A 953 -80.56 -44.68 162.88
N LEU A 954 -80.88 -43.47 163.39
CA LEU A 954 -80.55 -42.88 164.72
C LEU A 954 -79.29 -43.44 165.46
N ILE A 955 -78.31 -42.66 165.98
CA ILE A 955 -78.47 -41.63 167.04
C ILE A 955 -77.14 -40.86 167.35
N ILE A 956 -77.33 -39.57 167.68
CA ILE A 956 -76.63 -38.64 168.62
C ILE A 956 -75.23 -38.06 168.34
N LEU A 957 -75.18 -36.75 168.64
CA LEU A 957 -74.06 -35.84 168.92
C LEU A 957 -72.92 -36.44 169.78
N GLY A 958 -71.69 -36.27 169.29
CA GLY A 958 -70.45 -36.71 169.93
C GLY A 958 -69.42 -36.96 168.85
#